data_AF-A0A0U3GL06-F1
#
_entry.id   AF-A0A0U3GL06-F1
#
_cell.length_a   1.000
_cell.length_b   1.000
_cell.length_c   1.000
_cell.angle_alpha   90.00
_cell.angle_beta   90.00
_cell.angle_gamma   90.00
#
_symmetry.space_group_name_H-M   'P 1'
#
loop_
_entity.id
_entity.type
_entity.pdbx_description
1 polymer ?
#
loop_
_entity_poly.entity_id
_entity_poly.type
_entity_poly.pdbx_seq_one_letter_code
_entity_poly.pdbx_strand_id
1 'polypeptide(L)'
;MKIITSLTGIKKRPIYIRVPPLFNKSNIARKFNLIELPDEFNDLKEFLALRETLKKAKKENEAKVHVIGNFYVVDLVKGNIKLGESSLVVRGYALTYPYYKAIAYLKSKGVNGNEMAKILDYSCFVLDNYFSYIPLLVREGLKLYTEGKLDESIRLTNRFKRIMYVGRESGKPLEVLKKHYKGNNLKRDWELLPESYKKIIFYLLDSSLGLLPGSSKYELGEIDNVAGEEIDNDQIISPLTFPEFVDLTNYGVRTVTQGKDLIILGPVRSGKSTLSTLIMKRLKEIGFGDVKLIDYHDLEGNFAFIKKIQDDINDGSNFRKIIVLTKDIYYTLKPRGQVIEILDHFLSSPNYNDLLKDYERNIFNYFYNVILDADPNKAIWYIPLVKLAEEYGTPIPYKLGLFTLTKNGRRVGEEDKDIIVEWFSNVNEDIKTYFDDDYVKESQHKVDLDKIIDGLSSYLLTKVKEDSETAIDLLRLYFTEVNENHVLVNSELNKLLLSAGKLYKPSKLAIRKIFNELVDVVSSTRNIDCMELKRDVDPIENIISILVLLRKSENRECISWAYEEILKLKDRTVISDLLSDVISSFNRVGRDKRLANLLSIIIYNLLKEFTPTSIEKILEDLLAVTPFSQIPLSLLYYKTDMIDKIDVKDPLLSTLIYSLLIDYNVRNKELNKVVTLYDKFRKNYTKPKNTQLDLKEFKEVVSYLFSHYQFDKIEDFMDYLKRRADAIIGYTLLLTHPNDESVKGTIELAEKLILPWGEIILKRIKSSTATDEDYMDLLKLYQLQILKSLANNEKYEARLALQGITELSSIVHKIRDDKAKSSIATAITLSKMIIDNKVKILTKVETISDLLVFYSTLFLMGNKNALPLIELLVYQIDKNDLIQYNLFTDLYSLLKGEEIDRNYYNSVMLTLISKYINNTNKVLVLLVTLIGMWHVLGYRGY
;
A
#
# COMPACT_ATOMS: atom_id res chain seq x y z
N MET A 1 -1.97 11.42 -18.12
CA MET A 1 -0.95 10.93 -19.09
C MET A 1 -0.32 9.67 -18.51
N LYS A 2 -0.01 8.64 -19.31
CA LYS A 2 0.74 7.46 -18.83
C LYS A 2 2.20 7.62 -19.25
N ILE A 3 3.09 7.79 -18.29
CA ILE A 3 4.53 7.88 -18.54
C ILE A 3 5.09 6.47 -18.64
N ILE A 4 5.87 6.20 -19.68
CA ILE A 4 6.63 4.95 -19.82
C ILE A 4 8.12 5.29 -19.93
N THR A 5 8.94 4.70 -19.06
CA THR A 5 10.39 4.93 -19.04
C THR A 5 11.16 3.81 -19.77
N SER A 6 10.46 2.72 -20.13
CA SER A 6 10.92 1.63 -20.97
C SER A 6 9.72 0.93 -21.64
N LEU A 7 9.99 0.13 -22.68
CA LEU A 7 8.97 -0.55 -23.48
C LEU A 7 8.72 -2.01 -23.05
N THR A 8 9.31 -2.47 -21.95
CA THR A 8 9.30 -3.90 -21.56
C THR A 8 7.94 -4.42 -21.11
N GLY A 9 6.99 -3.54 -20.75
CA GLY A 9 5.66 -3.92 -20.23
C GLY A 9 4.49 -3.82 -21.23
N ILE A 10 4.74 -3.56 -22.51
CA ILE A 10 3.68 -3.27 -23.47
C ILE A 10 3.11 -4.55 -24.09
N LYS A 11 1.95 -5.02 -23.61
CA LYS A 11 1.13 -6.03 -24.32
C LYS A 11 -0.37 -5.72 -24.24
N LYS A 12 -1.04 -5.88 -25.40
CA LYS A 12 -2.49 -6.16 -25.66
C LYS A 12 -3.33 -5.14 -26.46
N ARG A 13 -2.92 -3.88 -26.73
CA ARG A 13 -3.70 -2.90 -27.55
C ARG A 13 -2.83 -2.04 -28.48
N PRO A 14 -3.37 -1.42 -29.56
CA PRO A 14 -2.66 -0.40 -30.35
C PRO A 14 -2.15 0.71 -29.43
N ILE A 15 -0.85 1.00 -29.47
CA ILE A 15 -0.24 2.02 -28.59
C ILE A 15 0.53 3.01 -29.44
N TYR A 16 0.24 4.28 -29.20
CA TYR A 16 0.94 5.41 -29.78
C TYR A 16 1.88 5.97 -28.73
N ILE A 17 3.18 5.84 -28.97
CA ILE A 17 4.25 6.29 -28.11
C ILE A 17 4.67 7.68 -28.59
N ARG A 18 4.50 8.66 -27.70
CA ARG A 18 4.85 10.04 -27.98
C ARG A 18 6.21 10.34 -27.38
N VAL A 19 7.13 10.83 -28.19
CA VAL A 19 8.49 11.13 -27.75
C VAL A 19 8.79 12.63 -27.84
N PRO A 20 9.74 13.16 -27.04
CA PRO A 20 10.26 14.50 -27.23
C PRO A 20 10.93 14.69 -28.59
N PRO A 21 10.96 15.93 -29.13
CA PRO A 21 11.78 16.22 -30.30
C PRO A 21 13.23 15.84 -30.01
N LEU A 22 13.92 15.27 -31.01
CA LEU A 22 15.32 14.79 -30.90
C LEU A 22 15.53 13.51 -30.06
N PHE A 23 14.49 12.73 -29.78
CA PHE A 23 14.68 11.39 -29.22
C PHE A 23 15.12 10.39 -30.32
N ASN A 24 16.11 9.54 -30.06
CA ASN A 24 16.54 8.50 -31.02
C ASN A 24 15.52 7.34 -31.06
N LYS A 25 14.53 7.48 -31.95
CA LYS A 25 13.40 6.56 -32.14
C LYS A 25 13.76 5.28 -32.90
N SER A 26 14.68 5.35 -33.85
CA SER A 26 15.01 4.24 -34.75
C SER A 26 15.57 3.00 -34.01
N ASN A 27 16.41 3.22 -32.99
CA ASN A 27 16.91 2.14 -32.13
C ASN A 27 15.80 1.45 -31.33
N ILE A 28 14.74 2.19 -31.01
CA ILE A 28 13.58 1.70 -30.29
C ILE A 28 12.63 0.94 -31.22
N ALA A 29 12.37 1.48 -32.41
CA ALA A 29 11.49 0.87 -33.40
C ALA A 29 11.99 -0.52 -33.83
N ARG A 30 13.30 -0.67 -34.06
CA ARG A 30 13.97 -1.94 -34.38
C ARG A 30 13.80 -3.02 -33.30
N LYS A 31 13.73 -2.61 -32.03
CA LYS A 31 13.65 -3.54 -30.90
C LYS A 31 12.23 -4.08 -30.66
N PHE A 32 11.20 -3.40 -31.17
CA PHE A 32 9.80 -3.66 -30.80
C PHE A 32 8.81 -3.71 -31.99
N ASN A 33 9.28 -3.80 -33.25
CA ASN A 33 8.45 -3.80 -34.46
C ASN A 33 7.39 -2.69 -34.48
N LEU A 34 7.82 -1.44 -34.31
CA LEU A 34 6.97 -0.25 -34.27
C LEU A 34 7.00 0.52 -35.60
N ILE A 35 5.90 1.18 -35.98
CA ILE A 35 5.88 2.14 -37.09
C ILE A 35 6.39 3.49 -36.59
N GLU A 36 7.49 3.96 -37.15
CA GLU A 36 8.06 5.28 -36.85
C GLU A 36 7.41 6.35 -37.74
N LEU A 37 6.86 7.40 -37.12
CA LEU A 37 6.35 8.56 -37.85
C LEU A 37 7.49 9.52 -38.17
N PRO A 38 7.44 10.19 -39.34
CA PRO A 38 8.40 11.23 -39.69
C PRO A 38 8.30 12.41 -38.72
N ASP A 39 9.40 13.16 -38.61
CA ASP A 39 9.46 14.38 -37.80
C ASP A 39 8.83 15.59 -38.51
N GLU A 40 8.95 15.62 -39.84
CA GLU A 40 8.49 16.68 -40.74
C GLU A 40 7.85 16.07 -42.01
N PHE A 41 7.02 16.85 -42.70
CA PHE A 41 6.38 16.50 -43.97
C PHE A 41 6.72 17.57 -45.02
N ASN A 42 6.94 17.17 -46.27
CA ASN A 42 7.22 18.10 -47.36
C ASN A 42 5.95 18.84 -47.81
N ASP A 43 4.81 18.14 -47.83
CA ASP A 43 3.53 18.69 -48.24
C ASP A 43 2.32 18.02 -47.57
N LEU A 44 1.14 18.60 -47.80
CA LEU A 44 -0.12 18.07 -47.27
C LEU A 44 -0.46 16.69 -47.84
N LYS A 45 -0.04 16.37 -49.08
CA LYS A 45 -0.34 15.07 -49.71
C LYS A 45 0.40 13.95 -49.00
N GLU A 46 1.66 14.16 -48.61
CA GLU A 46 2.47 13.22 -47.85
C GLU A 46 1.81 12.87 -46.50
N PHE A 47 1.38 13.91 -45.76
CA PHE A 47 0.67 13.73 -44.50
C PHE A 47 -0.65 12.95 -44.67
N LEU A 48 -1.46 13.31 -45.67
CA LEU A 48 -2.72 12.62 -45.94
C LEU A 48 -2.50 11.16 -46.35
N ALA A 49 -1.49 10.88 -47.16
CA ALA A 49 -1.12 9.52 -47.57
C ALA A 49 -0.72 8.65 -46.36
N LEU A 50 0.12 9.17 -45.45
CA LEU A 50 0.51 8.45 -44.24
C LEU A 50 -0.70 8.17 -43.32
N ARG A 51 -1.59 9.16 -43.17
CA ARG A 51 -2.80 9.03 -42.36
C ARG A 51 -3.73 7.95 -42.92
N GLU A 52 -3.91 7.89 -44.23
CA GLU A 52 -4.71 6.84 -44.88
C GLU A 52 -4.05 5.46 -44.76
N THR A 53 -2.73 5.36 -44.91
CA THR A 53 -1.99 4.10 -44.70
C THR A 53 -2.19 3.55 -43.29
N LEU A 54 -2.12 4.41 -42.26
CA LEU A 54 -2.34 3.99 -40.87
C LEU A 54 -3.81 3.63 -40.59
N LYS A 55 -4.77 4.29 -41.24
CA LYS A 55 -6.19 3.90 -41.17
C LYS A 55 -6.44 2.52 -41.80
N LYS A 56 -5.85 2.25 -42.96
CA LYS A 56 -5.94 0.95 -43.65
C LYS A 56 -5.31 -0.16 -42.80
N ALA A 57 -4.07 0.05 -42.33
CA ALA A 57 -3.36 -0.90 -41.47
C ALA A 57 -4.14 -1.24 -40.18
N LYS A 58 -4.89 -0.27 -39.62
CA LYS A 58 -5.76 -0.48 -38.45
C LYS A 58 -7.05 -1.25 -38.78
N LYS A 59 -7.58 -1.13 -39.99
CA LYS A 59 -8.77 -1.87 -40.45
C LYS A 59 -8.44 -3.31 -40.86
N GLU A 60 -7.27 -3.53 -41.45
CA GLU A 60 -6.83 -4.84 -41.97
C GLU A 60 -6.25 -5.75 -40.89
N ASN A 61 -5.62 -5.19 -39.84
CA ASN A 61 -5.13 -5.94 -38.68
C ASN A 61 -5.95 -5.58 -37.43
N GLU A 62 -6.94 -6.39 -37.07
CA GLU A 62 -7.66 -6.29 -35.79
C GLU A 62 -6.72 -6.36 -34.54
N ALA A 63 -5.43 -6.69 -34.73
CA ALA A 63 -4.40 -6.63 -33.71
C ALA A 63 -3.32 -5.54 -33.95
N LYS A 64 -3.32 -4.54 -33.05
CA LYS A 64 -2.12 -3.88 -32.48
C LYS A 64 -1.15 -3.14 -33.43
N VAL A 65 -1.62 -2.14 -34.17
CA VAL A 65 -0.71 -1.13 -34.75
C VAL A 65 -0.07 -0.32 -33.62
N HIS A 66 1.26 -0.39 -33.50
CA HIS A 66 2.03 0.40 -32.55
C HIS A 66 2.86 1.45 -33.29
N VAL A 67 2.71 2.71 -32.88
CA VAL A 67 3.29 3.86 -33.57
C VAL A 67 4.19 4.63 -32.60
N ILE A 68 5.33 5.11 -33.06
CA ILE A 68 6.22 5.99 -32.31
C ILE A 68 6.50 7.27 -33.09
N GLY A 69 6.38 8.43 -32.45
CA GLY A 69 6.57 9.72 -33.13
C GLY A 69 6.57 10.89 -32.16
N ASN A 70 6.88 12.09 -32.67
CA ASN A 70 6.78 13.30 -31.84
C ASN A 70 5.32 13.54 -31.47
N PHE A 71 5.07 14.07 -30.28
CA PHE A 71 3.71 14.14 -29.72
C PHE A 71 2.70 14.89 -30.61
N TYR A 72 3.10 15.98 -31.25
CA TYR A 72 2.26 16.78 -32.13
C TYR A 72 1.90 16.02 -33.41
N VAL A 73 2.90 15.40 -34.05
CA VAL A 73 2.72 14.54 -35.25
C VAL A 73 1.77 13.37 -34.94
N VAL A 74 1.97 12.70 -33.80
CA VAL A 74 1.11 11.60 -33.37
C VAL A 74 -0.33 12.07 -33.17
N ASP A 75 -0.55 13.26 -32.61
CA ASP A 75 -1.90 13.79 -32.39
C ASP A 75 -2.62 14.16 -33.69
N LEU A 76 -1.91 14.77 -34.65
CA LEU A 76 -2.43 15.06 -35.99
C LEU A 76 -2.83 13.78 -36.74
N VAL A 77 -1.94 12.79 -36.75
CA VAL A 77 -2.17 11.52 -37.46
C VAL A 77 -3.32 10.72 -36.83
N LYS A 78 -3.44 10.73 -35.50
CA LYS A 78 -4.57 10.11 -34.79
C LYS A 78 -5.88 10.86 -35.00
N GLY A 79 -5.85 12.11 -35.47
CA GLY A 79 -7.02 12.99 -35.54
C GLY A 79 -7.52 13.47 -34.18
N ASN A 80 -6.65 13.52 -33.16
CA ASN A 80 -6.99 14.13 -31.88
C ASN A 80 -7.03 15.66 -31.97
N ILE A 81 -6.33 16.20 -32.97
CA ILE A 81 -6.28 17.62 -33.35
C ILE A 81 -6.29 17.70 -34.87
N LYS A 82 -6.80 18.80 -35.43
CA LYS A 82 -6.77 19.08 -36.87
C LYS A 82 -5.58 19.97 -37.24
N LEU A 83 -5.17 19.92 -38.50
CA LEU A 83 -4.24 20.91 -39.03
C LEU A 83 -4.90 22.30 -38.92
N GLY A 84 -4.15 23.30 -38.45
CA GLY A 84 -4.66 24.61 -38.04
C GLY A 84 -5.02 24.71 -36.56
N GLU A 85 -5.09 23.60 -35.81
CA GLU A 85 -5.30 23.60 -34.37
C GLU A 85 -3.97 23.48 -33.62
N SER A 86 -3.66 24.47 -32.78
CA SER A 86 -2.49 24.43 -31.91
C SER A 86 -2.63 23.42 -30.78
N SER A 87 -1.54 22.72 -30.46
CA SER A 87 -1.56 21.69 -29.40
C SER A 87 -0.20 21.46 -28.78
N LEU A 88 -0.01 22.01 -27.58
CA LEU A 88 1.17 21.80 -26.73
C LEU A 88 0.85 20.87 -25.55
N VAL A 89 -0.10 19.95 -25.76
CA VAL A 89 -0.58 19.00 -24.74
C VAL A 89 -0.19 17.57 -25.13
N VAL A 90 0.47 16.86 -24.22
CA VAL A 90 0.80 15.44 -24.36
C VAL A 90 -0.35 14.60 -23.78
N ARG A 91 -1.03 13.85 -24.64
CA ARG A 91 -2.11 12.92 -24.29
C ARG A 91 -1.61 11.46 -24.36
N GLY A 92 -2.20 10.53 -23.61
CA GLY A 92 -1.84 9.10 -23.75
C GLY A 92 -0.44 8.72 -23.23
N TYR A 93 0.29 7.88 -23.98
CA TYR A 93 1.58 7.29 -23.59
C TYR A 93 2.76 8.14 -24.06
N ALA A 94 3.59 8.60 -23.14
CA ALA A 94 4.80 9.36 -23.43
C ALA A 94 6.04 8.57 -23.04
N LEU A 95 7.00 8.44 -23.95
CA LEU A 95 8.34 7.90 -23.65
C LEU A 95 9.23 9.04 -23.19
N THR A 96 9.64 9.01 -21.94
CA THR A 96 10.28 10.16 -21.28
C THR A 96 11.70 9.84 -20.83
N TYR A 97 12.48 10.90 -20.62
CA TYR A 97 13.77 10.84 -19.94
C TYR A 97 13.66 11.62 -18.62
N PRO A 98 13.20 10.96 -17.54
CA PRO A 98 12.86 11.64 -16.30
C PRO A 98 14.10 12.23 -15.62
N TYR A 99 13.88 13.25 -14.79
CA TYR A 99 14.95 14.05 -14.16
C TYR A 99 15.98 13.20 -13.42
N TYR A 100 15.54 12.21 -12.63
CA TYR A 100 16.44 11.36 -11.86
C TYR A 100 17.42 10.57 -12.74
N LYS A 101 17.02 10.19 -13.97
CA LYS A 101 17.93 9.54 -14.94
C LYS A 101 18.96 10.52 -15.49
N ALA A 102 18.56 11.76 -15.78
CA ALA A 102 19.48 12.78 -16.25
C ALA A 102 20.51 13.16 -15.18
N ILE A 103 20.06 13.36 -13.94
CA ILE A 103 20.92 13.60 -12.78
C ILE A 103 21.88 12.43 -12.57
N ALA A 104 21.39 11.19 -12.52
CA ALA A 104 22.24 10.01 -12.34
C ALA A 104 23.28 9.86 -13.46
N TYR A 105 22.88 10.11 -14.71
CA TYR A 105 23.80 10.09 -15.85
C TYR A 105 24.91 11.14 -15.69
N LEU A 106 24.57 12.39 -15.39
CA LEU A 106 25.55 13.47 -15.21
C LEU A 106 26.47 13.23 -14.00
N LYS A 107 25.91 12.74 -12.88
CA LYS A 107 26.71 12.31 -11.71
C LYS A 107 27.72 11.22 -12.07
N SER A 108 27.32 10.21 -12.85
CA SER A 108 28.22 9.15 -13.33
C SER A 108 29.35 9.66 -14.23
N LYS A 109 29.24 10.89 -14.73
CA LYS A 109 30.23 11.59 -15.55
C LYS A 109 31.02 12.65 -14.76
N GLY A 110 30.85 12.69 -13.43
CA GLY A 110 31.58 13.61 -12.55
C GLY A 110 31.05 15.04 -12.53
N VAL A 111 29.87 15.31 -13.11
CA VAL A 111 29.25 16.65 -13.08
C VAL A 111 28.37 16.77 -11.85
N ASN A 112 28.54 17.83 -11.06
CA ASN A 112 27.80 18.10 -9.82
C ASN A 112 27.42 19.59 -9.68
N GLY A 113 26.52 19.89 -8.73
CA GLY A 113 26.17 21.26 -8.34
C GLY A 113 25.66 22.14 -9.50
N ASN A 114 26.13 23.39 -9.54
CA ASN A 114 25.70 24.40 -10.52
C ASN A 114 25.94 23.98 -11.98
N GLU A 115 27.05 23.29 -12.26
CA GLU A 115 27.35 22.84 -13.63
C GLU A 115 26.35 21.78 -14.11
N MET A 116 25.88 20.91 -13.21
CA MET A 116 24.79 19.99 -13.53
C MET A 116 23.50 20.75 -13.83
N ALA A 117 23.15 21.74 -13.00
CA ALA A 117 21.94 22.53 -13.18
C ALA A 117 21.96 23.30 -14.52
N LYS A 118 23.12 23.85 -14.93
CA LYS A 118 23.31 24.48 -16.25
C LYS A 118 23.03 23.51 -17.40
N ILE A 119 23.62 22.31 -17.37
CA ILE A 119 23.39 21.29 -18.43
C ILE A 119 21.92 20.86 -18.46
N LEU A 120 21.30 20.69 -17.29
CA LEU A 120 19.88 20.34 -17.20
C LEU A 120 18.99 21.47 -17.75
N ASP A 121 19.24 22.74 -17.43
CA ASP A 121 18.44 23.87 -17.92
C ASP A 121 18.59 24.02 -19.45
N TYR A 122 19.81 23.79 -19.96
CA TYR A 122 20.08 23.68 -21.41
C TYR A 122 19.31 22.52 -22.07
N SER A 123 18.99 21.46 -21.34
CA SER A 123 18.39 20.24 -21.90
C SER A 123 16.90 20.11 -21.64
N CYS A 124 16.33 21.04 -20.87
CA CYS A 124 14.96 20.98 -20.39
C CYS A 124 13.96 21.31 -21.49
N PHE A 125 12.91 20.50 -21.60
CA PHE A 125 11.83 20.67 -22.55
C PHE A 125 10.49 20.62 -21.83
N VAL A 126 9.70 21.69 -21.98
CA VAL A 126 8.45 21.90 -21.26
C VAL A 126 7.28 22.21 -22.20
N LEU A 127 6.11 21.70 -21.84
CA LEU A 127 4.83 21.79 -22.53
C LEU A 127 3.71 22.00 -21.50
N ASP A 128 2.46 22.13 -21.92
CA ASP A 128 1.35 22.53 -21.03
C ASP A 128 1.09 21.56 -19.87
N ASN A 129 1.34 20.27 -20.09
CA ASN A 129 1.11 19.21 -19.11
C ASN A 129 2.27 18.19 -19.06
N TYR A 130 3.46 18.59 -19.51
CA TYR A 130 4.60 17.70 -19.67
C TYR A 130 5.92 18.46 -19.53
N PHE A 131 6.88 17.87 -18.82
CA PHE A 131 8.26 18.33 -18.74
C PHE A 131 9.20 17.13 -18.73
N SER A 132 10.37 17.25 -19.37
CA SER A 132 11.39 16.20 -19.44
C SER A 132 12.70 16.80 -19.95
N TYR A 133 13.78 16.02 -19.87
CA TYR A 133 15.03 16.35 -20.55
C TYR A 133 15.14 15.66 -21.91
N ILE A 134 15.75 16.32 -22.90
CA ILE A 134 16.03 15.73 -24.20
C ILE A 134 17.40 15.04 -24.15
N PRO A 135 17.51 13.70 -24.32
CA PRO A 135 18.77 12.98 -24.12
C PRO A 135 19.92 13.39 -25.05
N LEU A 136 19.60 13.86 -26.25
CA LEU A 136 20.61 14.41 -27.16
C LEU A 136 21.16 15.74 -26.63
N LEU A 137 20.30 16.63 -26.13
CA LEU A 137 20.75 17.88 -25.52
C LEU A 137 21.54 17.66 -24.22
N VAL A 138 21.19 16.65 -23.41
CA VAL A 138 21.98 16.30 -22.20
C VAL A 138 23.41 15.92 -22.58
N ARG A 139 23.58 15.14 -23.66
CA ARG A 139 24.90 14.75 -24.17
C ARG A 139 25.64 15.92 -24.81
N GLU A 140 24.93 16.76 -25.54
CA GLU A 140 25.48 17.98 -26.14
C GLU A 140 25.96 18.96 -25.08
N GLY A 141 25.15 19.22 -24.04
CA GLY A 141 25.52 20.06 -22.90
C GLY A 141 26.71 19.51 -22.12
N LEU A 142 26.79 18.18 -21.92
CA LEU A 142 27.98 17.55 -21.34
C LEU A 142 29.23 17.75 -22.21
N LYS A 143 29.10 17.64 -23.53
CA LYS A 143 30.21 17.89 -24.46
C LYS A 143 30.66 19.35 -24.39
N LEU A 144 29.73 20.29 -24.43
CA LEU A 144 30.02 21.73 -24.30
C LEU A 144 30.66 22.07 -22.96
N TYR A 145 30.24 21.42 -21.88
CA TYR A 145 30.86 21.51 -20.56
C TYR A 145 32.32 21.05 -20.59
N THR A 146 32.58 19.86 -21.14
CA THR A 146 33.96 19.33 -21.25
C THR A 146 34.87 20.17 -22.15
N GLU A 147 34.30 20.91 -23.10
CA GLU A 147 35.02 21.81 -24.01
C GLU A 147 35.15 23.25 -23.46
N GLY A 148 34.59 23.57 -22.30
CA GLY A 148 34.61 24.92 -21.72
C GLY A 148 33.73 25.95 -22.46
N LYS A 149 32.77 25.49 -23.29
CA LYS A 149 31.91 26.33 -24.14
C LYS A 149 30.45 26.40 -23.68
N LEU A 150 30.11 25.77 -22.55
CA LEU A 150 28.74 25.69 -22.07
C LEU A 150 28.12 27.06 -21.79
N ASP A 151 28.84 27.95 -21.11
CA ASP A 151 28.31 29.27 -20.73
C ASP A 151 28.06 30.16 -21.96
N GLU A 152 28.91 30.10 -22.98
CA GLU A 152 28.71 30.80 -24.26
C GLU A 152 27.45 30.28 -24.97
N SER A 153 27.27 28.96 -25.04
CA SER A 153 26.09 28.34 -25.65
C SER A 153 24.80 28.65 -24.88
N ILE A 154 24.85 28.66 -23.54
CA ILE A 154 23.71 29.06 -22.70
C ILE A 154 23.36 30.53 -22.94
N ARG A 155 24.34 31.43 -23.01
CA ARG A 155 24.07 32.85 -23.31
C ARG A 155 23.35 33.03 -24.64
N LEU A 156 23.77 32.30 -25.67
CA LEU A 156 23.14 32.34 -26.99
C LEU A 156 21.72 31.76 -26.97
N THR A 157 21.54 30.56 -26.42
CA THR A 157 20.24 29.88 -26.36
C THR A 157 19.24 30.61 -25.45
N ASN A 158 19.71 31.30 -24.42
CA ASN A 158 18.87 32.13 -23.53
C ASN A 158 18.14 33.25 -24.27
N ARG A 159 18.71 33.78 -25.35
CA ARG A 159 18.06 34.79 -26.22
C ARG A 159 16.79 34.27 -26.89
N PHE A 160 16.68 32.95 -27.03
CA PHE A 160 15.52 32.27 -27.61
C PHE A 160 14.65 31.58 -26.54
N LYS A 161 15.08 31.50 -25.28
CA LYS A 161 14.45 30.67 -24.24
C LYS A 161 12.95 30.92 -24.04
N ARG A 162 12.49 32.15 -24.23
CA ARG A 162 11.05 32.49 -24.09
C ARG A 162 10.16 31.68 -25.03
N ILE A 163 10.68 31.25 -26.18
CA ILE A 163 9.96 30.36 -27.10
C ILE A 163 9.61 29.01 -26.45
N MET A 164 10.37 28.54 -25.46
CA MET A 164 10.09 27.32 -24.72
C MET A 164 8.86 27.46 -23.80
N TYR A 165 8.47 28.70 -23.49
CA TYR A 165 7.29 29.02 -22.67
C TYR A 165 6.08 29.42 -23.53
N VAL A 166 6.20 29.37 -24.86
CA VAL A 166 5.14 29.79 -25.79
C VAL A 166 3.86 28.99 -25.58
N GLY A 167 2.72 29.68 -25.50
CA GLY A 167 1.40 29.08 -25.46
C GLY A 167 0.84 28.82 -26.86
N ARG A 168 -0.47 29.00 -27.00
CA ARG A 168 -1.11 29.07 -28.32
C ARG A 168 -0.80 30.41 -28.95
N GLU A 169 -0.44 30.41 -30.22
CA GLU A 169 -0.08 31.63 -30.97
C GLU A 169 -0.86 31.69 -32.28
N SER A 170 -0.79 32.85 -32.93
CA SER A 170 -1.33 33.12 -34.26
C SER A 170 -0.34 33.99 -35.03
N GLY A 171 -0.37 33.92 -36.36
CA GLY A 171 0.51 34.70 -37.23
C GLY A 171 1.58 33.83 -37.89
N LYS A 172 2.62 34.48 -38.44
CA LYS A 172 3.71 33.78 -39.12
C LYS A 172 4.80 33.32 -38.13
N PRO A 173 5.46 32.16 -38.35
CA PRO A 173 6.62 31.70 -37.58
C PRO A 173 7.65 32.78 -37.24
N LEU A 174 8.01 33.63 -38.21
CA LEU A 174 8.98 34.71 -38.00
C LEU A 174 8.48 35.80 -37.04
N GLU A 175 7.18 36.13 -37.08
CA GLU A 175 6.57 37.13 -36.19
C GLU A 175 6.55 36.61 -34.75
N VAL A 176 6.17 35.35 -34.56
CA VAL A 176 6.19 34.69 -33.26
C VAL A 176 7.61 34.57 -32.73
N LEU A 177 8.58 34.19 -33.56
CA LEU A 177 9.98 34.13 -33.17
C LEU A 177 10.51 35.50 -32.72
N LYS A 178 10.22 36.57 -33.48
CA LYS A 178 10.60 37.95 -33.12
C LYS A 178 9.99 38.40 -31.80
N LYS A 179 8.71 38.12 -31.58
CA LYS A 179 7.98 38.43 -30.34
C LYS A 179 8.65 37.83 -29.10
N HIS A 180 9.21 36.62 -29.23
CA HIS A 180 9.81 35.88 -28.12
C HIS A 180 11.35 35.98 -28.06
N TYR A 181 12.00 36.43 -29.13
CA TYR A 181 13.45 36.62 -29.17
C TYR A 181 13.86 37.86 -28.38
N LYS A 182 14.97 37.74 -27.64
CA LYS A 182 15.60 38.83 -26.91
C LYS A 182 17.10 38.82 -27.16
N GLY A 183 17.51 39.60 -28.16
CA GLY A 183 18.90 39.93 -28.44
C GLY A 183 18.99 41.04 -29.48
N ASN A 184 20.21 41.47 -29.79
CA ASN A 184 20.46 42.66 -30.61
C ASN A 184 20.51 42.36 -32.12
N ASN A 185 20.73 41.09 -32.51
CA ASN A 185 20.86 40.69 -33.90
C ASN A 185 20.33 39.27 -34.11
N LEU A 186 19.04 39.16 -34.47
CA LEU A 186 18.36 37.89 -34.65
C LEU A 186 19.03 37.03 -35.72
N LYS A 187 19.45 37.63 -36.84
CA LYS A 187 20.06 36.88 -37.95
C LYS A 187 21.38 36.21 -37.51
N ARG A 188 22.30 36.99 -36.94
CA ARG A 188 23.59 36.47 -36.48
C ARG A 188 23.42 35.41 -35.39
N ASP A 189 22.52 35.67 -34.44
CA ASP A 189 22.28 34.73 -33.34
C ASP A 189 21.64 33.44 -33.82
N TRP A 190 20.73 33.54 -34.81
CA TRP A 190 20.14 32.39 -35.46
C TRP A 190 21.18 31.56 -36.22
N GLU A 191 22.08 32.21 -36.98
CA GLU A 191 23.16 31.52 -37.70
C GLU A 191 24.09 30.74 -36.74
N LEU A 192 24.40 31.33 -35.58
CA LEU A 192 25.24 30.72 -34.54
C LEU A 192 24.50 29.68 -33.68
N LEU A 193 23.17 29.68 -33.68
CA LEU A 193 22.37 28.80 -32.83
C LEU A 193 22.60 27.32 -33.19
N PRO A 194 22.78 26.42 -32.20
CA PRO A 194 22.93 24.99 -32.49
C PRO A 194 21.75 24.43 -33.29
N GLU A 195 22.04 23.57 -34.26
CA GLU A 195 21.01 22.92 -35.10
C GLU A 195 19.98 22.11 -34.29
N SER A 196 20.39 21.56 -33.14
CA SER A 196 19.50 20.90 -32.19
C SER A 196 18.45 21.87 -31.63
N TYR A 197 18.85 23.08 -31.28
CA TYR A 197 17.96 24.14 -30.79
C TYR A 197 17.03 24.67 -31.88
N LYS A 198 17.54 24.91 -33.09
CA LYS A 198 16.70 25.31 -34.25
C LYS A 198 15.56 24.31 -34.48
N LYS A 199 15.86 23.01 -34.46
CA LYS A 199 14.85 21.94 -34.60
C LYS A 199 13.77 21.98 -33.51
N ILE A 200 14.14 22.28 -32.26
CA ILE A 200 13.17 22.42 -31.17
C ILE A 200 12.28 23.65 -31.40
N ILE A 201 12.88 24.76 -31.83
CA ILE A 201 12.15 26.00 -32.14
C ILE A 201 11.15 25.76 -33.28
N PHE A 202 11.58 25.13 -34.38
CA PHE A 202 10.68 24.77 -35.49
C PHE A 202 9.52 23.92 -35.01
N TYR A 203 9.83 22.89 -34.23
CA TYR A 203 8.81 22.00 -33.68
C TYR A 203 7.80 22.74 -32.79
N LEU A 204 8.26 23.65 -31.92
CA LEU A 204 7.39 24.43 -31.04
C LEU A 204 6.54 25.43 -31.82
N LEU A 205 7.11 26.08 -32.84
CA LEU A 205 6.38 27.00 -33.72
C LEU A 205 5.30 26.25 -34.50
N ASP A 206 5.63 25.13 -35.16
CA ASP A 206 4.65 24.31 -35.88
C ASP A 206 3.51 23.86 -34.95
N SER A 207 3.86 23.40 -33.75
CA SER A 207 2.90 22.89 -32.77
C SER A 207 2.04 23.99 -32.11
N SER A 208 2.56 25.21 -31.97
CA SER A 208 1.88 26.35 -31.34
C SER A 208 1.01 27.14 -32.32
N LEU A 209 1.35 27.11 -33.61
CA LEU A 209 0.60 27.74 -34.71
C LEU A 209 -0.35 26.76 -35.42
N GLY A 210 -0.27 25.47 -35.13
CA GLY A 210 -1.08 24.45 -35.80
C GLY A 210 -0.64 24.16 -37.24
N LEU A 211 0.64 24.40 -37.57
CA LEU A 211 1.18 24.21 -38.92
C LEU A 211 1.47 22.74 -39.21
N LEU A 212 1.74 22.44 -40.48
CA LEU A 212 2.23 21.13 -40.87
C LEU A 212 3.66 20.97 -40.31
N PRO A 213 4.00 19.86 -39.63
CA PRO A 213 5.35 19.65 -39.12
C PRO A 213 6.38 19.82 -40.24
N GLY A 214 7.32 20.76 -40.08
CA GLY A 214 8.31 21.16 -41.10
C GLY A 214 8.08 22.55 -41.70
N SER A 215 6.88 23.12 -41.62
CA SER A 215 6.56 24.42 -42.23
C SER A 215 7.44 25.56 -41.70
N SER A 216 7.66 25.64 -40.39
CA SER A 216 8.48 26.70 -39.79
C SER A 216 9.94 26.66 -40.26
N LYS A 217 10.48 25.49 -40.61
CA LYS A 217 11.84 25.33 -41.12
C LYS A 217 12.00 25.94 -42.51
N TYR A 218 11.01 25.75 -43.39
CA TYR A 218 11.00 26.38 -44.72
C TYR A 218 10.90 27.90 -44.62
N GLU A 219 10.03 28.40 -43.74
CA GLU A 219 9.79 29.84 -43.62
C GLU A 219 10.92 30.60 -42.92
N LEU A 220 11.60 29.97 -41.97
CA LEU A 220 12.74 30.55 -41.24
C LEU A 220 14.10 30.19 -41.85
N GLY A 221 14.11 29.55 -43.02
CA GLY A 221 15.35 29.18 -43.74
C GLY A 221 16.18 30.40 -44.17
N GLU A 222 15.54 31.56 -44.31
CA GLU A 222 16.15 32.83 -44.72
C GLU A 222 15.69 33.97 -43.80
N ILE A 223 16.25 34.06 -42.59
CA ILE A 223 15.97 35.20 -41.69
C ILE A 223 16.73 36.42 -42.21
N ASP A 224 15.98 37.44 -42.66
CA ASP A 224 16.54 38.74 -43.04
C ASP A 224 17.19 39.48 -41.84
N ASN A 225 18.07 40.44 -42.14
CA ASN A 225 18.66 41.31 -41.12
C ASN A 225 17.58 42.13 -40.44
N VAL A 226 17.19 41.74 -39.23
CA VAL A 226 16.24 42.49 -38.39
C VAL A 226 17.01 42.97 -37.18
N ALA A 227 17.09 44.29 -37.02
CA ALA A 227 17.62 44.90 -35.80
C ALA A 227 16.77 44.46 -34.61
N GLY A 228 17.40 43.87 -33.59
CA GLY A 228 16.74 43.55 -32.34
C GLY A 228 16.46 44.81 -31.51
N GLU A 229 15.69 44.67 -30.44
CA GLU A 229 15.67 45.69 -29.38
C GLU A 229 17.08 45.78 -28.76
N GLU A 230 17.60 46.98 -28.50
CA GLU A 230 18.84 47.17 -27.74
C GLU A 230 18.62 46.59 -26.33
N ILE A 231 19.27 45.46 -26.05
CA ILE A 231 19.25 44.85 -24.73
C ILE A 231 20.51 45.28 -24.01
N ASP A 232 20.31 46.00 -22.90
CA ASP A 232 21.35 46.22 -21.90
C ASP A 232 21.89 44.86 -21.45
N ASN A 233 23.21 44.70 -21.38
CA ASN A 233 23.90 43.39 -21.26
C ASN A 233 23.49 42.54 -20.04
N ASP A 234 22.62 43.06 -19.17
CA ASP A 234 22.14 42.51 -17.91
C ASP A 234 20.87 41.63 -17.98
N GLN A 235 20.16 41.52 -19.11
CA GLN A 235 18.98 40.62 -19.23
C GLN A 235 19.34 39.13 -19.48
N ILE A 236 20.46 38.66 -18.95
CA ILE A 236 20.86 37.25 -19.07
C ILE A 236 20.04 36.42 -18.06
N ILE A 237 19.22 35.50 -18.58
CA ILE A 237 18.57 34.47 -17.75
C ILE A 237 19.65 33.75 -16.94
N SER A 238 19.59 33.88 -15.62
CA SER A 238 20.64 33.33 -14.77
C SER A 238 20.51 31.80 -14.72
N PRO A 239 21.63 31.06 -14.69
CA PRO A 239 21.58 29.62 -14.55
C PRO A 239 20.95 29.25 -13.20
N LEU A 240 20.17 28.17 -13.20
CA LEU A 240 19.59 27.61 -11.97
C LEU A 240 20.70 26.98 -11.12
N THR A 241 20.50 26.97 -9.80
CA THR A 241 21.47 26.47 -8.82
C THR A 241 21.14 25.08 -8.28
N PHE A 242 19.87 24.67 -8.38
CA PHE A 242 19.36 23.41 -7.81
C PHE A 242 18.96 22.45 -8.95
N PRO A 243 19.81 21.47 -9.31
CA PRO A 243 19.55 20.51 -10.38
C PRO A 243 18.18 19.82 -10.30
N GLU A 244 17.73 19.52 -9.08
CA GLU A 244 16.46 18.85 -8.76
C GLU A 244 15.22 19.70 -9.06
N PHE A 245 15.35 21.03 -9.17
CA PHE A 245 14.22 21.93 -9.43
C PHE A 245 14.20 22.50 -10.85
N VAL A 246 15.15 22.13 -11.71
CA VAL A 246 15.30 22.73 -13.04
C VAL A 246 14.06 22.54 -13.94
N ASP A 247 13.55 21.32 -14.01
CA ASP A 247 12.38 20.99 -14.82
C ASP A 247 11.09 21.61 -14.27
N LEU A 248 10.90 21.51 -12.95
CA LEU A 248 9.77 22.12 -12.25
C LEU A 248 9.77 23.64 -12.36
N THR A 249 10.94 24.28 -12.29
CA THR A 249 11.06 25.74 -12.47
C THR A 249 10.61 26.14 -13.86
N ASN A 250 11.13 25.49 -14.91
CA ASN A 250 10.75 25.77 -16.28
C ASN A 250 9.26 25.48 -16.54
N TYR A 251 8.71 24.41 -15.94
CA TYR A 251 7.29 24.07 -16.08
C TYR A 251 6.37 25.07 -15.34
N GLY A 252 6.78 25.52 -14.15
CA GLY A 252 6.08 26.54 -13.38
C GLY A 252 6.05 27.89 -14.10
N VAL A 253 7.20 28.34 -14.63
CA VAL A 253 7.31 29.56 -15.45
C VAL A 253 6.35 29.50 -16.64
N ARG A 254 6.39 28.40 -17.41
CA ARG A 254 5.47 28.18 -18.54
C ARG A 254 4.00 28.25 -18.11
N THR A 255 3.66 27.62 -17.01
CA THR A 255 2.27 27.57 -16.50
C THR A 255 1.75 28.98 -16.22
N VAL A 256 2.55 29.79 -15.54
CA VAL A 256 2.19 31.17 -15.16
C VAL A 256 2.12 32.08 -16.39
N THR A 257 3.08 31.98 -17.33
CA THR A 257 3.06 32.80 -18.57
C THR A 257 1.90 32.46 -19.49
N GLN A 258 1.27 31.30 -19.33
CA GLN A 258 0.04 30.92 -20.03
C GLN A 258 -1.25 31.46 -19.39
N GLY A 259 -1.11 32.25 -18.33
CA GLY A 259 -2.24 32.87 -17.63
C GLY A 259 -2.97 31.92 -16.68
N LYS A 260 -2.30 30.87 -16.19
CA LYS A 260 -2.85 29.95 -15.18
C LYS A 260 -2.19 30.21 -13.83
N ASP A 261 -2.98 30.12 -12.77
CA ASP A 261 -2.45 30.05 -11.41
C ASP A 261 -1.71 28.73 -11.20
N LEU A 262 -0.63 28.77 -10.43
CA LEU A 262 0.23 27.64 -10.14
C LEU A 262 0.11 27.28 -8.66
N ILE A 263 -0.10 26.00 -8.37
CA ILE A 263 -0.15 25.48 -7.01
C ILE A 263 1.02 24.51 -6.84
N ILE A 264 1.90 24.76 -5.88
CA ILE A 264 3.06 23.92 -5.54
C ILE A 264 2.76 23.20 -4.23
N LEU A 265 2.63 21.87 -4.30
CA LEU A 265 2.30 21.01 -3.17
C LEU A 265 3.48 20.15 -2.75
N GLY A 266 3.72 20.07 -1.45
CA GLY A 266 4.70 19.15 -0.87
C GLY A 266 4.75 19.20 0.66
N PRO A 267 5.45 18.25 1.31
CA PRO A 267 5.64 18.23 2.76
C PRO A 267 6.25 19.52 3.31
N VAL A 268 6.13 19.78 4.60
CA VAL A 268 6.86 20.86 5.29
C VAL A 268 8.36 20.77 4.95
N ARG A 269 8.99 21.90 4.61
CA ARG A 269 10.42 21.99 4.24
C ARG A 269 10.89 21.11 3.07
N SER A 270 9.99 20.72 2.16
CA SER A 270 10.36 19.96 0.95
C SER A 270 11.10 20.75 -0.15
N GLY A 271 11.39 22.03 0.07
CA GLY A 271 11.99 22.93 -0.93
C GLY A 271 10.99 23.62 -1.87
N LYS A 272 9.68 23.49 -1.61
CA LYS A 272 8.62 24.15 -2.40
C LYS A 272 8.72 25.68 -2.42
N SER A 273 9.11 26.31 -1.32
CA SER A 273 9.36 27.76 -1.25
C SER A 273 10.62 28.18 -2.01
N THR A 274 11.63 27.31 -2.07
CA THR A 274 12.81 27.50 -2.94
C THR A 274 12.40 27.44 -4.41
N LEU A 275 11.60 26.43 -4.79
CA LEU A 275 11.08 26.29 -6.16
C LEU A 275 10.23 27.51 -6.56
N SER A 276 9.33 27.99 -5.70
CA SER A 276 8.50 29.16 -5.98
C SER A 276 9.36 30.42 -6.20
N THR A 277 10.41 30.59 -5.39
CA THR A 277 11.37 31.69 -5.55
C THR A 277 12.16 31.60 -6.85
N LEU A 278 12.60 30.41 -7.25
CA LEU A 278 13.25 30.19 -8.55
C LEU A 278 12.32 30.54 -9.72
N ILE A 279 11.05 30.15 -9.64
CA ILE A 279 10.04 30.49 -10.65
C ILE A 279 9.83 32.01 -10.70
N MET A 280 9.66 32.68 -9.55
CA MET A 280 9.52 34.13 -9.45
C MET A 280 10.73 34.87 -10.03
N LYS A 281 11.94 34.41 -9.71
CA LYS A 281 13.18 34.95 -10.27
C LYS A 281 13.18 34.84 -11.80
N ARG A 282 12.87 33.66 -12.33
CA ARG A 282 12.86 33.40 -13.78
C ARG A 282 11.77 34.20 -14.50
N LEU A 283 10.60 34.40 -13.89
CA LEU A 283 9.52 35.25 -14.42
C LEU A 283 9.98 36.71 -14.54
N LYS A 284 10.66 37.25 -13.52
CA LYS A 284 11.25 38.59 -13.57
C LYS A 284 12.30 38.73 -14.67
N GLU A 285 13.20 37.75 -14.80
CA GLU A 285 14.25 37.74 -15.84
C GLU A 285 13.68 37.73 -17.27
N ILE A 286 12.51 37.12 -17.48
CA ILE A 286 11.83 37.14 -18.78
C ILE A 286 10.85 38.32 -18.93
N GLY A 287 10.82 39.26 -17.98
CA GLY A 287 9.98 40.46 -18.02
C GLY A 287 8.48 40.21 -17.79
N PHE A 288 8.12 39.17 -17.03
CA PHE A 288 6.74 38.87 -16.65
C PHE A 288 6.47 39.33 -15.20
N GLY A 289 5.74 40.45 -15.03
CA GLY A 289 5.66 41.19 -13.75
C GLY A 289 4.42 40.95 -12.89
N ASP A 290 3.30 40.49 -13.44
CA ASP A 290 2.00 40.48 -12.74
C ASP A 290 1.74 39.18 -11.97
N VAL A 291 2.61 38.85 -11.01
CA VAL A 291 2.55 37.58 -10.26
C VAL A 291 2.67 37.80 -8.75
N LYS A 292 1.66 37.34 -7.99
CA LYS A 292 1.62 37.30 -6.53
C LYS A 292 2.08 35.92 -6.03
N LEU A 293 3.10 35.89 -5.18
CA LEU A 293 3.51 34.68 -4.46
C LEU A 293 2.73 34.60 -3.14
N ILE A 294 2.01 33.51 -2.94
CA ILE A 294 1.29 33.17 -1.71
C ILE A 294 1.98 31.94 -1.15
N ASP A 295 2.81 32.13 -0.14
CA ASP A 295 3.56 31.04 0.50
C ASP A 295 3.16 30.93 1.96
N TYR A 296 2.97 29.70 2.43
CA TYR A 296 2.72 29.42 3.85
C TYR A 296 3.99 29.65 4.70
N HIS A 297 5.17 29.62 4.08
CA HIS A 297 6.46 29.82 4.74
C HIS A 297 7.48 30.43 3.76
N ASP A 298 8.07 31.57 4.10
CA ASP A 298 9.07 32.23 3.24
C ASP A 298 10.50 31.71 3.46
N LEU A 299 11.47 32.24 2.72
CA LEU A 299 12.88 31.84 2.84
C LEU A 299 13.59 32.43 4.06
N GLU A 300 13.01 33.44 4.70
CA GLU A 300 13.53 34.08 5.92
C GLU A 300 13.08 33.35 7.19
N GLY A 301 12.17 32.38 7.05
CA GLY A 301 11.66 31.57 8.14
C GLY A 301 10.33 32.04 8.71
N ASN A 302 9.68 33.04 8.08
CA ASN A 302 8.39 33.55 8.53
C ASN A 302 7.25 32.69 8.00
N PHE A 303 6.22 32.51 8.82
CA PHE A 303 5.02 31.75 8.47
C PHE A 303 3.85 32.69 8.12
N ALA A 304 3.06 32.30 7.12
CA ALA A 304 1.74 32.87 6.89
C ALA A 304 0.70 31.92 7.48
N PHE A 305 -0.22 32.46 8.27
CA PHE A 305 -1.26 31.68 8.90
C PHE A 305 -2.42 31.37 7.94
N ILE A 306 -3.15 30.28 8.21
CA ILE A 306 -4.09 29.66 7.26
C ILE A 306 -5.19 30.62 6.79
N LYS A 307 -5.67 31.52 7.67
CA LYS A 307 -6.65 32.54 7.31
C LYS A 307 -6.10 33.59 6.36
N LYS A 308 -4.87 34.07 6.58
CA LYS A 308 -4.18 34.98 5.64
C LYS A 308 -3.98 34.33 4.28
N ILE A 309 -3.58 33.06 4.26
CA ILE A 309 -3.45 32.29 3.01
C ILE A 309 -4.79 32.23 2.27
N GLN A 310 -5.88 31.95 2.99
CA GLN A 310 -7.24 31.94 2.42
C GLN A 310 -7.63 33.31 1.86
N ASP A 311 -7.39 34.39 2.59
CA ASP A 311 -7.68 35.76 2.16
C ASP A 311 -6.87 36.13 0.90
N ASP A 312 -5.58 35.78 0.86
CA ASP A 312 -4.72 36.03 -0.29
C ASP A 312 -5.12 35.20 -1.53
N ILE A 313 -5.59 33.96 -1.33
CA ILE A 313 -6.15 33.12 -2.40
C ILE A 313 -7.45 33.72 -2.94
N ASN A 314 -8.30 34.25 -2.05
CA ASN A 314 -9.60 34.82 -2.40
C ASN A 314 -9.55 36.28 -2.86
N ASP A 315 -8.40 36.94 -2.70
CA ASP A 315 -8.14 38.29 -3.19
C ASP A 315 -8.55 38.41 -4.67
N GLY A 316 -9.49 39.30 -4.97
CA GLY A 316 -10.06 39.53 -6.31
C GLY A 316 -9.14 40.28 -7.27
N SER A 317 -7.89 40.54 -6.86
CA SER A 317 -6.88 41.15 -7.73
C SER A 317 -6.59 40.29 -8.97
N ASN A 318 -6.39 40.95 -10.12
CA ASN A 318 -6.16 40.30 -11.43
C ASN A 318 -4.75 39.67 -11.57
N PHE A 319 -3.95 39.64 -10.51
CA PHE A 319 -2.61 39.07 -10.55
C PHE A 319 -2.67 37.54 -10.70
N ARG A 320 -1.70 36.97 -11.42
CA ARG A 320 -1.50 35.52 -11.40
C ARG A 320 -0.93 35.09 -10.07
N LYS A 321 -1.35 33.94 -9.57
CA LYS A 321 -0.96 33.46 -8.25
C LYS A 321 -0.04 32.26 -8.36
N ILE A 322 1.07 32.29 -7.63
CA ILE A 322 1.86 31.10 -7.29
C ILE A 322 1.54 30.78 -5.83
N ILE A 323 0.88 29.67 -5.58
CA ILE A 323 0.36 29.28 -4.27
C ILE A 323 1.16 28.08 -3.78
N VAL A 324 1.85 28.21 -2.66
CA VAL A 324 2.73 27.17 -2.10
C VAL A 324 2.09 26.63 -0.84
N LEU A 325 1.66 25.36 -0.87
CA LEU A 325 0.89 24.76 0.21
C LEU A 325 1.40 23.36 0.57
N THR A 326 1.09 22.94 1.78
CA THR A 326 1.06 21.52 2.18
C THR A 326 -0.29 20.90 1.75
N LYS A 327 -0.37 19.56 1.72
CA LYS A 327 -1.56 18.85 1.21
C LYS A 327 -2.81 19.09 2.05
N ASP A 328 -2.67 19.06 3.37
CA ASP A 328 -3.69 19.37 4.37
C ASP A 328 -4.31 20.77 4.15
N ILE A 329 -3.50 21.80 3.94
CA ILE A 329 -4.02 23.15 3.61
C ILE A 329 -4.68 23.16 2.24
N TYR A 330 -4.11 22.49 1.24
CA TYR A 330 -4.73 22.40 -0.08
C TYR A 330 -6.11 21.75 -0.04
N TYR A 331 -6.29 20.66 0.72
CA TYR A 331 -7.59 20.00 0.88
C TYR A 331 -8.57 20.83 1.72
N THR A 332 -8.07 21.66 2.62
CA THR A 332 -8.88 22.59 3.43
C THR A 332 -9.37 23.78 2.59
N LEU A 333 -8.47 24.46 1.87
CA LEU A 333 -8.78 25.71 1.15
C LEU A 333 -9.28 25.49 -0.29
N LYS A 334 -8.91 24.37 -0.91
CA LYS A 334 -9.28 23.98 -2.29
C LYS A 334 -9.08 25.09 -3.35
N PRO A 335 -7.88 25.71 -3.43
CA PRO A 335 -7.60 26.71 -4.45
C PRO A 335 -7.70 26.13 -5.86
N ARG A 336 -8.04 26.97 -6.84
CA ARG A 336 -8.06 26.60 -8.26
C ARG A 336 -6.73 26.93 -8.91
N GLY A 337 -6.16 26.00 -9.66
CA GLY A 337 -4.89 26.21 -10.37
C GLY A 337 -4.29 24.93 -10.92
N GLN A 338 -3.20 25.06 -11.65
CA GLN A 338 -2.40 23.92 -12.11
C GLN A 338 -1.53 23.44 -10.96
N VAL A 339 -1.65 22.17 -10.59
CA VAL A 339 -0.91 21.58 -9.48
C VAL A 339 0.43 20.99 -9.95
N ILE A 340 1.51 21.34 -9.23
CA ILE A 340 2.80 20.66 -9.22
C ILE A 340 2.96 20.02 -7.84
N GLU A 341 3.16 18.71 -7.79
CA GLU A 341 3.47 18.00 -6.56
C GLU A 341 4.95 17.62 -6.55
N ILE A 342 5.68 18.02 -5.50
CA ILE A 342 7.14 17.83 -5.42
C ILE A 342 7.54 16.59 -4.62
N LEU A 343 6.58 15.75 -4.23
CA LEU A 343 6.82 14.58 -3.37
C LEU A 343 7.81 13.60 -4.00
N ASP A 344 7.69 13.29 -5.29
CA ASP A 344 8.61 12.37 -5.96
C ASP A 344 10.05 12.91 -6.01
N HIS A 345 10.22 14.23 -6.18
CA HIS A 345 11.52 14.91 -6.14
C HIS A 345 12.12 14.89 -4.73
N PHE A 346 11.28 15.11 -3.70
CA PHE A 346 11.66 15.03 -2.30
C PHE A 346 12.11 13.62 -1.89
N LEU A 347 11.34 12.58 -2.25
CA LEU A 347 11.64 11.17 -1.94
C LEU A 347 12.89 10.66 -2.66
N SER A 348 13.22 11.21 -3.84
CA SER A 348 14.39 10.83 -4.61
C SER A 348 15.68 11.54 -4.18
N SER A 349 15.58 12.50 -3.25
CA SER A 349 16.72 13.29 -2.80
C SER A 349 17.73 12.40 -2.07
N PRO A 350 19.04 12.50 -2.36
CA PRO A 350 20.07 11.79 -1.60
C PRO A 350 20.12 12.18 -0.12
N ASN A 351 19.51 13.32 0.26
CA ASN A 351 19.41 13.79 1.64
C ASN A 351 18.05 13.46 2.30
N TYR A 352 17.28 12.53 1.72
CA TYR A 352 15.93 12.20 2.19
C TYR A 352 15.84 11.94 3.70
N ASN A 353 16.78 11.20 4.28
CA ASN A 353 16.76 10.87 5.71
C ASN A 353 16.93 12.09 6.62
N ASP A 354 17.76 13.07 6.21
CA ASP A 354 17.93 14.31 6.97
C ASP A 354 16.71 15.22 6.79
N LEU A 355 16.16 15.28 5.58
CA LEU A 355 14.92 15.98 5.29
C LEU A 355 13.71 15.40 6.04
N LEU A 356 13.68 14.08 6.27
CA LEU A 356 12.64 13.41 7.06
C LEU A 356 12.76 13.77 8.55
N LYS A 357 13.98 13.76 9.11
CA LYS A 357 14.21 14.21 10.49
C LYS A 357 13.89 15.68 10.68
N ASP A 358 14.23 16.51 9.70
CA ASP A 358 13.86 17.92 9.70
C ASP A 358 12.34 18.10 9.56
N TYR A 359 11.67 17.28 8.75
CA TYR A 359 10.21 17.26 8.67
C TYR A 359 9.57 16.98 10.04
N GLU A 360 9.98 15.90 10.69
CA GLU A 360 9.48 15.49 12.02
C GLU A 360 9.73 16.57 13.08
N ARG A 361 10.88 17.25 13.04
CA ARG A 361 11.20 18.36 13.96
C ARG A 361 10.36 19.62 13.73
N ASN A 362 9.90 19.86 12.49
CA ASN A 362 9.27 21.13 12.12
C ASN A 362 7.74 21.06 12.01
N ILE A 363 7.14 19.88 12.13
CA ILE A 363 5.69 19.71 12.04
C ILE A 363 4.95 20.49 13.15
N PHE A 364 5.55 20.56 14.35
CA PHE A 364 5.01 21.36 15.45
C PHE A 364 5.04 22.85 15.14
N ASN A 365 6.21 23.37 14.73
CA ASN A 365 6.36 24.78 14.35
C ASN A 365 5.40 25.16 13.23
N TYR A 366 5.22 24.28 12.25
CA TYR A 366 4.22 24.45 11.21
C TYR A 366 2.80 24.52 11.80
N PHE A 367 2.40 23.54 12.62
CA PHE A 367 1.07 23.50 13.22
C PHE A 367 0.78 24.76 14.06
N TYR A 368 1.69 25.13 14.95
CA TYR A 368 1.53 26.30 15.81
C TYR A 368 1.49 27.61 15.02
N ASN A 369 2.44 27.84 14.11
CA ASN A 369 2.55 29.12 13.41
C ASN A 369 1.55 29.28 12.25
N VAL A 370 1.22 28.19 11.55
CA VAL A 370 0.40 28.22 10.33
C VAL A 370 -1.06 27.93 10.63
N ILE A 371 -1.36 26.94 11.48
CA ILE A 371 -2.74 26.51 11.75
C ILE A 371 -3.33 27.25 12.94
N LEU A 372 -2.53 27.49 13.98
CA LEU A 372 -2.97 28.21 15.19
C LEU A 372 -2.58 29.69 15.20
N ASP A 373 -2.11 30.23 14.07
CA ASP A 373 -1.74 31.62 13.86
C ASP A 373 -0.70 32.16 14.86
N ALA A 374 0.16 31.29 15.41
CA ALA A 374 1.09 31.60 16.49
C ALA A 374 0.43 32.22 17.74
N ASP A 375 -0.88 31.99 17.92
CA ASP A 375 -1.67 32.53 19.03
C ASP A 375 -1.83 31.48 20.14
N PRO A 376 -1.25 31.71 21.33
CA PRO A 376 -1.37 30.77 22.45
C PRO A 376 -2.82 30.59 22.90
N ASN A 377 -3.70 31.60 22.73
CA ASN A 377 -5.12 31.45 23.05
C ASN A 377 -5.81 30.48 22.09
N LYS A 378 -5.47 30.50 20.80
CA LYS A 378 -5.98 29.52 19.85
C LYS A 378 -5.50 28.12 20.19
N ALA A 379 -4.24 27.96 20.60
CA ALA A 379 -3.75 26.67 21.08
C ALA A 379 -4.62 26.11 22.21
N ILE A 380 -4.98 26.94 23.19
CA ILE A 380 -5.91 26.56 24.28
C ILE A 380 -7.32 26.26 23.74
N TRP A 381 -7.85 27.09 22.85
CA TRP A 381 -9.22 26.94 22.32
C TRP A 381 -9.42 25.69 21.46
N TYR A 382 -8.36 25.18 20.80
CA TYR A 382 -8.43 23.97 19.97
C TYR A 382 -7.75 22.77 20.62
N ILE A 383 -7.24 22.90 21.85
CA ILE A 383 -6.62 21.79 22.59
C ILE A 383 -7.49 20.54 22.70
N PRO A 384 -8.85 20.62 22.79
CA PRO A 384 -9.67 19.42 22.82
C PRO A 384 -9.60 18.62 21.52
N LEU A 385 -9.42 19.28 20.37
CA LEU A 385 -9.26 18.60 19.07
C LEU A 385 -7.88 17.99 18.92
N VAL A 386 -6.84 18.67 19.43
CA VAL A 386 -5.48 18.11 19.49
C VAL A 386 -5.49 16.82 20.33
N LYS A 387 -6.09 16.87 21.52
CA LYS A 387 -6.17 15.70 22.40
C LYS A 387 -6.98 14.56 21.77
N LEU A 388 -8.06 14.88 21.04
CA LEU A 388 -8.85 13.89 20.31
C LEU A 388 -8.03 13.25 19.17
N ALA A 389 -7.30 14.06 18.41
CA ALA A 389 -6.43 13.61 17.31
C ALA A 389 -5.29 12.71 17.80
N GLU A 390 -4.68 13.02 18.94
CA GLU A 390 -3.61 12.19 19.53
C GLU A 390 -4.10 10.82 19.99
N GLU A 391 -5.26 10.78 20.65
CA GLU A 391 -5.79 9.54 21.24
C GLU A 391 -6.46 8.63 20.19
N TYR A 392 -7.10 9.23 19.19
CA TYR A 392 -7.97 8.52 18.26
C TYR A 392 -7.62 8.70 16.77
N GLY A 393 -6.61 9.51 16.45
CA GLY A 393 -6.14 9.76 15.09
C GLY A 393 -6.97 10.81 14.33
N THR A 394 -6.48 11.20 13.15
CA THR A 394 -7.17 12.08 12.20
C THR A 394 -7.53 11.29 10.92
N PRO A 395 -8.44 11.78 10.05
CA PRO A 395 -9.21 13.03 10.16
C PRO A 395 -10.32 12.94 11.23
N ILE A 396 -10.63 14.07 11.87
CA ILE A 396 -11.76 14.18 12.80
C ILE A 396 -13.02 14.58 12.01
N PRO A 397 -14.17 13.91 12.15
CA PRO A 397 -15.41 14.35 11.51
C PRO A 397 -15.72 15.83 11.85
N TYR A 398 -15.99 16.67 10.84
CA TYR A 398 -16.13 18.12 11.05
C TYR A 398 -17.17 18.48 12.12
N LYS A 399 -18.36 17.84 12.09
CA LYS A 399 -19.40 18.09 13.11
C LYS A 399 -19.01 17.57 14.49
N LEU A 400 -18.21 16.51 14.58
CA LEU A 400 -17.66 16.05 15.86
C LEU A 400 -16.64 17.04 16.41
N GLY A 401 -15.83 17.66 15.55
CA GLY A 401 -14.93 18.73 15.94
C GLY A 401 -15.68 19.90 16.58
N LEU A 402 -16.74 20.39 15.91
CA LEU A 402 -17.60 21.45 16.46
C LEU A 402 -18.26 21.05 17.78
N PHE A 403 -18.78 19.82 17.85
CA PHE A 403 -19.38 19.28 19.07
C PHE A 403 -18.39 19.26 20.24
N THR A 404 -17.16 18.80 19.97
CA THR A 404 -16.07 18.70 20.94
C THR A 404 -15.69 20.08 21.49
N LEU A 405 -15.55 21.08 20.62
CA LEU A 405 -15.26 22.45 21.03
C LEU A 405 -16.39 23.05 21.88
N THR A 406 -17.64 22.85 21.47
CA THR A 406 -18.83 23.37 22.17
C THR A 406 -18.94 22.78 23.58
N LYS A 407 -18.71 21.48 23.74
CA LYS A 407 -18.73 20.81 25.06
C LYS A 407 -17.62 21.27 26.00
N ASN A 408 -16.54 21.84 25.46
CA ASN A 408 -15.44 22.42 26.20
C ASN A 408 -15.57 23.95 26.36
N GLY A 409 -16.78 24.50 26.21
CA GLY A 409 -17.09 25.88 26.55
C GLY A 409 -16.78 26.91 25.48
N ARG A 410 -16.30 26.47 24.30
CA ARG A 410 -16.06 27.36 23.18
C ARG A 410 -17.35 27.58 22.39
N ARG A 411 -17.75 28.84 22.24
CA ARG A 411 -18.83 29.22 21.32
C ARG A 411 -18.27 29.23 19.90
N VAL A 412 -18.73 28.31 19.06
CA VAL A 412 -18.49 28.35 17.62
C VAL A 412 -19.79 28.83 16.98
N GLY A 413 -19.75 29.94 16.23
CA GLY A 413 -20.94 30.44 15.54
C GLY A 413 -21.43 29.42 14.51
N GLU A 414 -22.74 29.19 14.43
CA GLU A 414 -23.32 28.21 13.48
C GLU A 414 -23.16 28.65 12.01
N GLU A 415 -22.91 29.93 11.76
CA GLU A 415 -22.83 30.54 10.41
C GLU A 415 -21.40 30.62 9.83
N ASP A 416 -20.35 30.56 10.67
CA ASP A 416 -18.95 30.67 10.22
C ASP A 416 -18.31 29.29 10.11
N LYS A 417 -17.85 28.92 8.91
CA LYS A 417 -16.99 27.75 8.72
C LYS A 417 -15.69 27.96 9.49
N ASP A 418 -15.50 27.19 10.55
CA ASP A 418 -14.26 27.22 11.32
C ASP A 418 -13.15 26.49 10.54
N ILE A 419 -12.25 27.28 9.96
CA ILE A 419 -11.18 26.80 9.07
C ILE A 419 -10.21 25.83 9.75
N ILE A 420 -10.03 25.95 11.07
CA ILE A 420 -9.15 25.07 11.84
C ILE A 420 -9.86 23.74 12.09
N VAL A 421 -11.17 23.76 12.36
CA VAL A 421 -11.96 22.52 12.41
C VAL A 421 -12.00 21.83 11.05
N GLU A 422 -12.13 22.61 9.96
CA GLU A 422 -12.06 22.07 8.60
C GLU A 422 -10.69 21.45 8.32
N TRP A 423 -9.60 22.05 8.81
CA TRP A 423 -8.26 21.48 8.73
C TRP A 423 -8.14 20.12 9.44
N PHE A 424 -8.62 20.01 10.70
CA PHE A 424 -8.64 18.73 11.42
C PHE A 424 -9.46 17.64 10.72
N SER A 425 -10.43 18.03 9.90
CA SER A 425 -11.24 17.10 9.10
C SER A 425 -10.61 16.64 7.79
N ASN A 426 -9.50 17.25 7.37
CA ASN A 426 -8.80 16.95 6.11
C ASN A 426 -7.36 16.44 6.31
N VAL A 427 -6.79 16.59 7.50
CA VAL A 427 -5.43 16.13 7.81
C VAL A 427 -5.40 14.61 8.02
N ASN A 428 -4.46 13.94 7.34
CA ASN A 428 -4.28 12.47 7.34
C ASN A 428 -2.94 12.05 7.97
N GLU A 429 -2.39 12.88 8.86
CA GLU A 429 -1.10 12.65 9.50
C GLU A 429 -1.28 12.53 11.01
N ASP A 430 -0.50 11.65 11.65
CA ASP A 430 -0.49 11.52 13.10
C ASP A 430 0.02 12.81 13.74
N ILE A 431 -0.90 13.55 14.35
CA ILE A 431 -0.56 14.74 15.12
C ILE A 431 0.03 14.26 16.45
N LYS A 432 1.35 14.11 16.51
CA LYS A 432 2.08 13.97 17.78
C LYS A 432 2.54 15.36 18.21
N THR A 433 1.86 15.98 19.17
CA THR A 433 2.31 17.31 19.60
C THR A 433 3.49 17.19 20.56
N TYR A 434 4.60 17.81 20.17
CA TYR A 434 5.67 18.17 21.09
C TYR A 434 5.41 19.59 21.57
N PHE A 435 4.45 19.78 22.47
CA PHE A 435 4.35 21.05 23.19
C PHE A 435 5.49 21.09 24.21
N ASP A 436 6.56 21.83 23.93
CA ASP A 436 7.59 22.12 24.94
C ASP A 436 7.12 23.14 25.99
N ASP A 437 5.93 23.71 25.82
CA ASP A 437 5.30 24.61 26.79
C ASP A 437 4.52 23.81 27.85
N ASP A 438 5.00 23.86 29.08
CA ASP A 438 4.39 23.22 30.25
C ASP A 438 2.92 23.64 30.44
N TYR A 439 2.55 24.87 30.06
CA TYR A 439 1.20 25.39 30.19
C TYR A 439 0.19 24.73 29.23
N VAL A 440 0.63 24.40 28.02
CA VAL A 440 -0.21 23.71 27.04
C VAL A 440 -0.37 22.24 27.43
N LYS A 441 0.69 21.59 27.90
CA LYS A 441 0.63 20.23 28.48
C LYS A 441 -0.33 20.17 29.66
N GLU A 442 -0.27 21.11 30.60
CA GLU A 442 -1.20 21.19 31.72
C GLU A 442 -2.66 21.37 31.27
N SER A 443 -2.89 22.18 30.24
CA SER A 443 -4.24 22.41 29.68
C SER A 443 -4.78 21.17 28.96
N GLN A 444 -3.91 20.39 28.32
CA GLN A 444 -4.24 19.15 27.63
C GLN A 444 -4.67 18.05 28.62
N HIS A 445 -4.03 17.98 29.79
CA HIS A 445 -4.43 17.08 30.88
C HIS A 445 -5.82 17.40 31.47
N LYS A 446 -6.31 18.63 31.30
CA LYS A 446 -7.65 19.05 31.75
C LYS A 446 -8.77 18.67 30.77
N VAL A 447 -8.43 18.20 29.56
CA VAL A 447 -9.43 17.75 28.58
C VAL A 447 -9.90 16.34 28.94
N ASP A 448 -11.16 16.25 29.36
CA ASP A 448 -11.83 14.99 29.64
C ASP A 448 -12.50 14.44 28.36
N LEU A 449 -11.84 13.45 27.74
CA LEU A 449 -12.36 12.77 26.54
C LEU A 449 -13.61 11.93 26.84
N ASP A 450 -13.75 11.39 28.05
CA ASP A 450 -14.94 10.62 28.44
C ASP A 450 -16.18 11.50 28.50
N LYS A 451 -16.04 12.74 28.98
CA LYS A 451 -17.13 13.74 28.95
C LYS A 451 -17.59 14.05 27.52
N ILE A 452 -16.69 14.05 26.54
CA ILE A 452 -17.05 14.24 25.12
C ILE A 452 -17.83 13.03 24.62
N ILE A 453 -17.38 11.81 24.92
CA ILE A 453 -18.04 10.56 24.55
C ILE A 453 -19.44 10.48 25.20
N ASP A 454 -19.56 10.77 26.50
CA ASP A 454 -20.85 10.78 27.23
C ASP A 454 -21.81 11.82 26.67
N GLY A 455 -21.29 13.00 26.31
CA GLY A 455 -22.04 14.03 25.63
C GLY A 455 -22.58 13.53 24.29
N LEU A 456 -21.75 12.85 23.50
CA LEU A 456 -22.15 12.31 22.20
C LEU A 456 -23.18 11.19 22.35
N SER A 457 -23.00 10.28 23.31
CA SER A 457 -23.98 9.24 23.68
C SER A 457 -25.35 9.84 24.01
N SER A 458 -25.38 10.87 24.85
CA SER A 458 -26.62 11.56 25.24
C SER A 458 -27.31 12.24 24.05
N TYR A 459 -26.52 12.83 23.14
CA TYR A 459 -27.03 13.44 21.91
C TYR A 459 -27.65 12.38 20.99
N LEU A 460 -26.96 11.25 20.77
CA LEU A 460 -27.45 10.15 19.95
C LEU A 460 -28.74 9.54 20.51
N LEU A 461 -28.82 9.34 21.83
CA LEU A 461 -30.05 8.88 22.49
C LEU A 461 -31.23 9.84 22.29
N THR A 462 -30.97 11.15 22.28
CA THR A 462 -32.01 12.15 22.00
C THR A 462 -32.54 11.98 20.58
N LYS A 463 -31.64 11.75 19.60
CA LYS A 463 -32.02 11.47 18.20
C LYS A 463 -32.80 10.17 18.02
N VAL A 464 -32.43 9.13 18.77
CA VAL A 464 -33.18 7.86 18.79
C VAL A 464 -34.58 8.01 19.36
N LYS A 465 -34.77 8.87 20.36
CA LYS A 465 -36.11 9.17 20.91
C LYS A 465 -36.96 10.01 19.96
N GLU A 466 -36.34 10.88 19.17
CA GLU A 466 -37.02 11.65 18.12
C GLU A 466 -37.46 10.76 16.95
N ASP A 467 -36.62 9.78 16.56
CA ASP A 467 -36.88 8.84 15.47
C ASP A 467 -36.30 7.45 15.79
N SER A 468 -37.18 6.47 16.04
CA SER A 468 -36.79 5.11 16.39
C SER A 468 -36.04 4.37 15.26
N GLU A 469 -36.21 4.78 13.99
CA GLU A 469 -35.43 4.21 12.88
C GLU A 469 -33.93 4.58 13.00
N THR A 470 -33.61 5.67 13.68
CA THR A 470 -32.22 6.05 13.98
C THR A 470 -31.52 4.97 14.83
N ALA A 471 -32.26 4.22 15.67
CA ALA A 471 -31.66 3.12 16.43
C ALA A 471 -31.15 1.99 15.51
N ILE A 472 -31.92 1.68 14.46
CA ILE A 472 -31.55 0.68 13.45
C ILE A 472 -30.33 1.17 12.68
N ASP A 473 -30.33 2.43 12.24
CA ASP A 473 -29.21 3.01 11.50
C ASP A 473 -27.91 3.07 12.32
N LEU A 474 -27.98 3.39 13.61
CA LEU A 474 -26.81 3.37 14.50
C LEU A 474 -26.30 1.94 14.76
N LEU A 475 -27.19 0.96 14.95
CA LEU A 475 -26.81 -0.45 15.09
C LEU A 475 -26.21 -0.99 13.80
N ARG A 476 -26.81 -0.67 12.64
CA ARG A 476 -26.22 -0.98 11.33
C ARG A 476 -24.81 -0.42 11.27
N LEU A 477 -24.63 0.88 11.55
CA LEU A 477 -23.32 1.53 11.51
C LEU A 477 -22.28 0.85 12.42
N TYR A 478 -22.69 0.47 13.62
CA TYR A 478 -21.85 -0.24 14.58
C TYR A 478 -21.35 -1.58 14.04
N PHE A 479 -22.20 -2.32 13.31
CA PHE A 479 -21.89 -3.64 12.74
C PHE A 479 -21.28 -3.60 11.33
N THR A 480 -21.39 -2.48 10.61
CA THR A 480 -21.00 -2.39 9.18
C THR A 480 -19.50 -2.17 8.96
N GLU A 481 -18.68 -2.00 10.00
CA GLU A 481 -17.20 -1.94 9.87
C GLU A 481 -16.59 -3.19 9.18
N VAL A 482 -17.38 -4.24 8.95
CA VAL A 482 -17.00 -5.49 8.28
C VAL A 482 -17.05 -5.41 6.74
N ASN A 483 -17.71 -4.41 6.11
CA ASN A 483 -17.75 -4.25 4.64
C ASN A 483 -17.57 -2.78 4.22
N GLU A 484 -16.63 -2.53 3.30
CA GLU A 484 -16.32 -1.19 2.81
C GLU A 484 -17.52 -0.51 2.14
N ASN A 485 -17.74 0.76 2.51
CA ASN A 485 -18.71 1.73 1.95
C ASN A 485 -20.19 1.48 2.25
N HIS A 486 -20.62 1.82 3.47
CA HIS A 486 -22.01 2.18 3.72
C HIS A 486 -22.12 3.65 4.14
N VAL A 487 -23.05 4.35 3.50
CA VAL A 487 -23.45 5.72 3.80
C VAL A 487 -24.77 5.61 4.56
N LEU A 488 -24.89 6.19 5.77
CA LEU A 488 -26.19 6.27 6.43
C LEU A 488 -27.14 7.08 5.55
N VAL A 489 -28.43 6.75 5.57
CA VAL A 489 -29.46 7.55 4.90
C VAL A 489 -29.48 8.98 5.46
N ASN A 490 -29.11 9.16 6.74
CA ASN A 490 -28.98 10.45 7.38
C ASN A 490 -27.61 11.13 7.17
N SER A 491 -27.57 12.12 6.27
CA SER A 491 -26.35 12.86 5.90
C SER A 491 -25.73 13.72 7.03
N GLU A 492 -26.50 14.11 8.06
CA GLU A 492 -25.96 14.89 9.18
C GLU A 492 -25.26 14.01 10.21
N LEU A 493 -25.81 12.83 10.53
CA LEU A 493 -25.13 11.85 11.37
C LEU A 493 -23.85 11.33 10.70
N ASN A 494 -23.82 11.23 9.37
CA ASN A 494 -22.59 10.90 8.64
C ASN A 494 -21.46 11.91 8.91
N LYS A 495 -21.76 13.22 8.88
CA LYS A 495 -20.76 14.27 9.14
C LYS A 495 -20.28 14.32 10.59
N LEU A 496 -21.07 13.76 11.51
CA LEU A 496 -20.76 13.66 12.93
C LEU A 496 -19.98 12.38 13.26
N LEU A 497 -20.34 11.25 12.65
CA LEU A 497 -19.87 9.94 13.07
C LEU A 497 -18.76 9.39 12.18
N LEU A 498 -18.69 9.81 10.91
CA LEU A 498 -17.81 9.21 9.92
C LEU A 498 -16.62 10.09 9.55
N SER A 499 -15.46 9.44 9.41
CA SER A 499 -14.24 10.00 8.88
C SER A 499 -13.74 9.14 7.72
N ALA A 500 -13.50 9.75 6.56
CA ALA A 500 -13.14 9.05 5.32
C ALA A 500 -14.06 7.84 4.96
N GLY A 501 -15.35 7.94 5.31
CA GLY A 501 -16.34 6.87 5.08
C GLY A 501 -16.33 5.74 6.12
N LYS A 502 -15.58 5.86 7.21
CA LYS A 502 -15.49 4.87 8.31
C LYS A 502 -15.98 5.45 9.62
N LEU A 503 -16.51 4.60 10.51
CA LEU A 503 -16.94 5.00 11.85
C LEU A 503 -15.73 5.46 12.67
N TYR A 504 -15.74 6.71 13.13
CA TYR A 504 -14.66 7.26 13.93
C TYR A 504 -14.69 6.67 15.35
N LYS A 505 -13.53 6.35 15.94
CA LYS A 505 -13.43 5.55 17.18
C LYS A 505 -14.23 6.14 18.37
N PRO A 506 -14.17 7.45 18.68
CA PRO A 506 -15.05 8.10 19.66
C PRO A 506 -16.55 7.89 19.40
N SER A 507 -16.96 7.94 18.14
CA SER A 507 -18.34 7.69 17.72
C SER A 507 -18.76 6.26 18.02
N LYS A 508 -17.88 5.27 17.75
CA LYS A 508 -18.11 3.86 18.09
C LYS A 508 -18.25 3.66 19.61
N LEU A 509 -17.39 4.29 20.40
CA LEU A 509 -17.48 4.25 21.87
C LEU A 509 -18.79 4.87 22.39
N ALA A 510 -19.21 5.98 21.79
CA ALA A 510 -20.46 6.63 22.16
C ALA A 510 -21.69 5.77 21.84
N ILE A 511 -21.71 5.11 20.68
CA ILE A 511 -22.77 4.15 20.30
C ILE A 511 -22.75 2.95 21.24
N ARG A 512 -21.56 2.43 21.60
CA ARG A 512 -21.41 1.30 22.52
C ARG A 512 -22.00 1.58 23.90
N LYS A 513 -21.83 2.79 24.43
CA LYS A 513 -22.40 3.19 25.73
C LYS A 513 -23.92 3.14 25.77
N ILE A 514 -24.58 3.34 24.63
CA ILE A 514 -26.04 3.39 24.50
C ILE A 514 -26.61 2.15 23.82
N PHE A 515 -25.77 1.13 23.62
CA PHE A 515 -26.08 -0.04 22.80
C PHE A 515 -27.32 -0.78 23.30
N ASN A 516 -27.45 -0.92 24.62
CA ASN A 516 -28.59 -1.61 25.22
C ASN A 516 -29.91 -0.89 24.92
N GLU A 517 -29.92 0.44 25.03
CA GLU A 517 -31.06 1.28 24.73
C GLU A 517 -31.44 1.22 23.25
N LEU A 518 -30.44 1.19 22.35
CA LEU A 518 -30.69 1.01 20.91
C LEU A 518 -31.41 -0.32 20.65
N VAL A 519 -30.89 -1.41 21.22
CA VAL A 519 -31.48 -2.75 21.05
C VAL A 519 -32.87 -2.82 21.67
N ASP A 520 -33.11 -2.19 22.83
CA ASP A 520 -34.43 -2.18 23.46
C ASP A 520 -35.47 -1.44 22.62
N VAL A 521 -35.10 -0.29 22.03
CA VAL A 521 -35.94 0.45 21.09
C VAL A 521 -36.28 -0.41 19.87
N VAL A 522 -35.28 -1.02 19.21
CA VAL A 522 -35.51 -1.89 18.05
C VAL A 522 -36.36 -3.11 18.41
N SER A 523 -36.10 -3.71 19.57
CA SER A 523 -36.86 -4.87 20.05
C SER A 523 -38.31 -4.49 20.32
N SER A 524 -38.60 -3.24 20.73
CA SER A 524 -39.97 -2.75 20.97
C SER A 524 -40.75 -2.46 19.69
N THR A 525 -40.07 -2.13 18.60
CA THR A 525 -40.68 -1.73 17.33
C THR A 525 -40.81 -2.86 16.30
N ARG A 526 -40.00 -3.92 16.42
CA ARG A 526 -40.02 -5.08 15.50
C ARG A 526 -40.55 -6.34 16.15
N ASN A 527 -41.47 -7.02 15.47
CA ASN A 527 -41.85 -8.39 15.78
C ASN A 527 -41.12 -9.33 14.80
N ILE A 528 -40.35 -10.28 15.30
CA ILE A 528 -39.44 -11.10 14.48
C ILE A 528 -39.76 -12.58 14.67
N ASP A 529 -40.14 -13.26 13.59
CA ASP A 529 -40.25 -14.72 13.53
C ASP A 529 -38.98 -15.32 12.89
N CYS A 530 -38.30 -16.20 13.62
CA CYS A 530 -37.08 -16.84 13.15
C CYS A 530 -37.31 -17.78 11.94
N MET A 531 -38.55 -18.21 11.68
CA MET A 531 -38.89 -19.02 10.51
C MET A 531 -38.93 -18.20 9.22
N GLU A 532 -39.20 -16.89 9.31
CA GLU A 532 -39.17 -15.97 8.16
C GLU A 532 -37.74 -15.57 7.78
N LEU A 533 -36.84 -15.46 8.76
CA LEU A 533 -35.42 -15.10 8.57
C LEU A 533 -34.59 -16.16 7.83
N LYS A 534 -35.05 -17.42 7.79
CA LYS A 534 -34.35 -18.53 7.10
C LYS A 534 -34.35 -18.41 5.57
N ARG A 535 -35.04 -17.42 4.97
CA ARG A 535 -35.31 -17.32 3.52
C ARG A 535 -34.55 -16.19 2.78
N ASP A 536 -33.30 -15.94 3.17
CA ASP A 536 -32.42 -14.85 2.68
C ASP A 536 -32.76 -13.45 3.21
N VAL A 537 -31.93 -12.99 4.15
CA VAL A 537 -31.96 -11.64 4.72
C VAL A 537 -30.53 -11.09 4.70
N ASP A 538 -30.40 -9.77 4.53
CA ASP A 538 -29.16 -9.02 4.65
C ASP A 538 -28.38 -9.45 5.93
N PRO A 539 -27.07 -9.79 5.84
CA PRO A 539 -26.27 -10.20 7.00
C PRO A 539 -26.33 -9.26 8.21
N ILE A 540 -26.48 -7.95 8.00
CA ILE A 540 -26.56 -6.96 9.08
C ILE A 540 -27.95 -6.99 9.73
N GLU A 541 -29.00 -7.11 8.92
CA GLU A 541 -30.36 -7.31 9.40
C GLU A 541 -30.50 -8.63 10.17
N ASN A 542 -29.73 -9.66 9.80
CA ASN A 542 -29.65 -10.90 10.56
C ASN A 542 -29.04 -10.68 11.96
N ILE A 543 -27.97 -9.89 12.10
CA ILE A 543 -27.36 -9.60 13.42
C ILE A 543 -28.33 -8.82 14.32
N ILE A 544 -29.01 -7.81 13.76
CA ILE A 544 -30.02 -7.05 14.50
C ILE A 544 -31.19 -7.96 14.90
N SER A 545 -31.59 -8.87 14.01
CA SER A 545 -32.65 -9.83 14.31
C SER A 545 -32.25 -10.86 15.37
N ILE A 546 -31.01 -11.33 15.36
CA ILE A 546 -30.42 -12.19 16.40
C ILE A 546 -30.52 -11.50 17.76
N LEU A 547 -30.13 -10.23 17.86
CA LEU A 547 -30.21 -9.44 19.09
C LEU A 547 -31.63 -9.39 19.66
N VAL A 548 -32.62 -9.08 18.82
CA VAL A 548 -34.03 -9.03 19.22
C VAL A 548 -34.51 -10.42 19.69
N LEU A 549 -34.13 -11.50 18.98
CA LEU A 549 -34.48 -12.87 19.38
C LEU A 549 -33.88 -13.25 20.73
N LEU A 550 -32.59 -12.95 20.96
CA LEU A 550 -31.93 -13.21 22.25
C LEU A 550 -32.61 -12.47 23.40
N ARG A 551 -33.10 -11.25 23.18
CA ARG A 551 -33.74 -10.46 24.24
C ARG A 551 -35.21 -10.74 24.47
N LYS A 552 -35.98 -11.11 23.45
CA LYS A 552 -37.45 -11.25 23.59
C LYS A 552 -38.00 -12.65 23.39
N SER A 553 -37.33 -13.51 22.62
CA SER A 553 -37.90 -14.81 22.29
C SER A 553 -37.90 -15.75 23.51
N GLU A 554 -39.00 -16.44 23.73
CA GLU A 554 -39.08 -17.58 24.65
C GLU A 554 -39.03 -18.92 23.91
N ASN A 555 -39.03 -18.89 22.57
CA ASN A 555 -38.98 -20.08 21.74
C ASN A 555 -37.55 -20.64 21.68
N ARG A 556 -37.37 -21.87 22.18
CA ARG A 556 -36.09 -22.57 22.21
C ARG A 556 -35.46 -22.72 20.83
N GLU A 557 -36.28 -22.99 19.81
CA GLU A 557 -35.79 -23.20 18.44
C GLU A 557 -35.24 -21.90 17.84
N CYS A 558 -35.89 -20.77 18.10
CA CYS A 558 -35.41 -19.47 17.63
C CYS A 558 -34.11 -19.04 18.32
N ILE A 559 -33.96 -19.32 19.62
CA ILE A 559 -32.70 -19.06 20.34
C ILE A 559 -31.59 -20.00 19.86
N SER A 560 -31.90 -21.28 19.64
CA SER A 560 -30.94 -22.23 19.07
C SER A 560 -30.45 -21.77 17.69
N TRP A 561 -31.37 -21.31 16.84
CA TRP A 561 -31.00 -20.72 15.54
C TRP A 561 -30.11 -19.48 15.70
N ALA A 562 -30.46 -18.57 16.61
CA ALA A 562 -29.66 -17.38 16.88
C ALA A 562 -28.22 -17.73 17.31
N TYR A 563 -28.03 -18.75 18.15
CA TYR A 563 -26.71 -19.23 18.58
C TYR A 563 -25.92 -19.84 17.41
N GLU A 564 -26.58 -20.62 16.55
CA GLU A 564 -25.97 -21.18 15.35
C GLU A 564 -25.52 -20.09 14.37
N GLU A 565 -26.30 -19.03 14.19
CA GLU A 565 -25.89 -17.89 13.36
C GLU A 565 -24.73 -17.11 14.00
N ILE A 566 -24.72 -16.94 15.33
CA ILE A 566 -23.57 -16.35 16.05
C ILE A 566 -22.29 -17.15 15.79
N LEU A 567 -22.37 -18.48 15.78
CA LEU A 567 -21.21 -19.34 15.49
C LEU A 567 -20.67 -19.17 14.06
N LYS A 568 -21.49 -18.68 13.11
CA LYS A 568 -21.07 -18.35 11.75
C LYS A 568 -20.42 -16.98 11.64
N LEU A 569 -20.63 -16.09 12.62
CA LEU A 569 -20.01 -14.76 12.63
C LEU A 569 -18.48 -14.88 12.75
N LYS A 570 -17.79 -14.10 11.92
CA LYS A 570 -16.32 -14.02 11.91
C LYS A 570 -15.79 -12.95 12.87
N ASP A 571 -16.54 -11.88 13.11
CA ASP A 571 -16.13 -10.77 13.97
C ASP A 571 -16.34 -11.13 15.45
N ARG A 572 -15.23 -11.32 16.18
CA ARG A 572 -15.26 -11.73 17.59
C ARG A 572 -15.60 -10.58 18.54
N THR A 573 -15.44 -9.33 18.13
CA THR A 573 -15.84 -8.17 18.94
C THR A 573 -17.35 -8.08 19.04
N VAL A 574 -18.04 -8.33 17.92
CA VAL A 574 -19.52 -8.45 17.88
C VAL A 574 -19.99 -9.59 18.78
N ILE A 575 -19.37 -10.77 18.69
CA ILE A 575 -19.74 -11.90 19.55
C ILE A 575 -19.50 -11.58 21.03
N SER A 576 -18.46 -10.79 21.36
CA SER A 576 -18.20 -10.32 22.73
C SER A 576 -19.35 -9.47 23.25
N ASP A 577 -19.83 -8.53 22.45
CA ASP A 577 -20.92 -7.63 22.84
C ASP A 577 -22.26 -8.40 22.98
N LEU A 578 -22.44 -9.48 22.21
CA LEU A 578 -23.62 -10.37 22.29
C LEU A 578 -23.60 -11.31 23.51
N LEU A 579 -22.45 -11.56 24.13
CA LEU A 579 -22.30 -12.64 25.11
C LEU A 579 -23.25 -12.51 26.33
N SER A 580 -23.48 -11.28 26.81
CA SER A 580 -24.41 -11.03 27.91
C SER A 580 -25.84 -11.41 27.54
N ASP A 581 -26.29 -11.05 26.33
CA ASP A 581 -27.62 -11.38 25.82
C ASP A 581 -27.78 -12.90 25.60
N VAL A 582 -26.72 -13.56 25.09
CA VAL A 582 -26.66 -15.02 24.97
C VAL A 582 -26.83 -15.68 26.36
N ILE A 583 -26.03 -15.32 27.36
CA ILE A 583 -26.13 -15.89 28.72
C ILE A 583 -27.51 -15.63 29.34
N SER A 584 -28.05 -14.42 29.18
CA SER A 584 -29.38 -14.06 29.68
C SER A 584 -30.46 -14.95 29.06
N SER A 585 -30.42 -15.14 27.74
CA SER A 585 -31.38 -15.99 27.03
C SER A 585 -31.29 -17.48 27.43
N PHE A 586 -30.08 -18.00 27.67
CA PHE A 586 -29.87 -19.36 28.18
C PHE A 586 -30.53 -19.58 29.55
N ASN A 587 -30.37 -18.63 30.47
CA ASN A 587 -30.99 -18.70 31.79
C ASN A 587 -32.52 -18.58 31.70
N ARG A 588 -33.04 -17.70 30.83
CA ARG A 588 -34.49 -17.49 30.67
C ARG A 588 -35.22 -18.74 30.18
N VAL A 589 -34.65 -19.48 29.23
CA VAL A 589 -35.36 -20.54 28.50
C VAL A 589 -35.20 -21.95 29.11
N GLY A 590 -34.55 -22.02 30.29
CA GLY A 590 -34.55 -23.20 31.15
C GLY A 590 -33.34 -24.12 31.02
N ARG A 591 -32.17 -23.57 30.63
CA ARG A 591 -30.87 -24.28 30.63
C ARG A 591 -30.86 -25.60 29.85
N ASP A 592 -31.33 -25.55 28.60
CA ASP A 592 -31.34 -26.69 27.68
C ASP A 592 -29.93 -27.21 27.34
N LYS A 593 -29.76 -28.53 27.22
CA LYS A 593 -28.47 -29.18 26.97
C LYS A 593 -27.85 -28.78 25.63
N ARG A 594 -28.64 -28.68 24.55
CA ARG A 594 -28.15 -28.28 23.22
C ARG A 594 -27.71 -26.82 23.22
N LEU A 595 -28.49 -25.93 23.86
CA LEU A 595 -28.09 -24.53 24.05
C LEU A 595 -26.82 -24.38 24.88
N ALA A 596 -26.63 -25.22 25.92
CA ALA A 596 -25.42 -25.24 26.73
C ALA A 596 -24.17 -25.65 25.91
N ASN A 597 -24.32 -26.61 24.99
CA ASN A 597 -23.25 -27.00 24.06
C ASN A 597 -22.87 -25.86 23.13
N LEU A 598 -23.86 -25.25 22.47
CA LEU A 598 -23.64 -24.12 21.56
C LEU A 598 -22.98 -22.94 22.31
N LEU A 599 -23.46 -22.61 23.52
CA LEU A 599 -22.86 -21.59 24.37
C LEU A 599 -21.40 -21.91 24.73
N SER A 600 -21.09 -23.17 25.07
CA SER A 600 -19.71 -23.60 25.35
C SER A 600 -18.78 -23.37 24.15
N ILE A 601 -19.27 -23.56 22.93
CA ILE A 601 -18.50 -23.34 21.69
C ILE A 601 -18.37 -21.83 21.39
N ILE A 602 -19.42 -21.04 21.61
CA ILE A 602 -19.37 -19.57 21.51
C ILE A 602 -18.29 -19.04 22.45
N ILE A 603 -18.33 -19.43 23.73
CA ILE A 603 -17.35 -19.02 24.74
C ILE A 603 -15.94 -19.49 24.37
N TYR A 604 -15.77 -20.72 23.91
CA TYR A 604 -14.46 -21.23 23.46
C TYR A 604 -13.87 -20.38 22.32
N ASN A 605 -14.69 -19.98 21.35
CA ASN A 605 -14.23 -19.13 20.26
C ASN A 605 -13.88 -17.70 20.71
N LEU A 606 -14.60 -17.14 21.68
CA LEU A 606 -14.25 -15.84 22.28
C LEU A 606 -12.97 -15.91 23.10
N LEU A 607 -12.84 -16.94 23.93
CA LEU A 607 -11.68 -17.17 24.79
C LEU A 607 -10.38 -17.33 24.01
N LYS A 608 -10.40 -17.57 22.71
CA LYS A 608 -9.16 -17.58 21.89
C LYS A 608 -8.50 -16.20 21.85
N GLU A 609 -9.26 -15.11 21.97
CA GLU A 609 -8.75 -13.74 21.76
C GLU A 609 -8.68 -12.93 23.07
N PHE A 610 -9.69 -13.01 23.92
CA PHE A 610 -9.77 -12.23 25.16
C PHE A 610 -10.30 -13.08 26.33
N THR A 611 -9.99 -12.68 27.57
CA THR A 611 -10.38 -13.40 28.78
C THR A 611 -11.28 -12.50 29.65
N PRO A 612 -12.62 -12.69 29.63
CA PRO A 612 -13.54 -11.91 30.45
C PRO A 612 -13.42 -12.24 31.95
N THR A 613 -13.57 -11.24 32.83
CA THR A 613 -13.36 -11.34 34.29
C THR A 613 -14.45 -12.09 35.07
N SER A 614 -15.38 -12.78 34.41
CA SER A 614 -16.51 -13.47 35.07
C SER A 614 -16.91 -14.79 34.40
N ILE A 615 -16.13 -15.28 33.42
CA ILE A 615 -16.52 -16.41 32.59
C ILE A 615 -16.35 -17.77 33.29
N GLU A 616 -15.43 -17.88 34.25
CA GLU A 616 -15.12 -19.14 34.96
C GLU A 616 -16.35 -19.71 35.65
N LYS A 617 -17.04 -18.90 36.45
CA LYS A 617 -18.27 -19.30 37.15
C LYS A 617 -19.37 -19.76 36.19
N ILE A 618 -19.49 -19.11 35.03
CA ILE A 618 -20.48 -19.50 34.00
C ILE A 618 -20.11 -20.87 33.43
N LEU A 619 -18.82 -21.12 33.19
CA LEU A 619 -18.34 -22.41 32.70
C LEU A 619 -18.53 -23.52 33.74
N GLU A 620 -18.32 -23.22 35.02
CA GLU A 620 -18.62 -24.14 36.12
C GLU A 620 -20.12 -24.49 36.22
N ASP A 621 -20.99 -23.49 36.09
CA ASP A 621 -22.45 -23.71 36.06
C ASP A 621 -22.86 -24.55 34.83
N LEU A 622 -22.20 -24.35 33.68
CA LEU A 622 -22.43 -25.13 32.46
C LEU A 622 -21.92 -26.58 32.59
N LEU A 623 -20.89 -26.86 33.39
CA LEU A 623 -20.42 -28.23 33.63
C LEU A 623 -21.49 -29.13 34.25
N ALA A 624 -22.38 -28.55 35.07
CA ALA A 624 -23.51 -29.28 35.64
C ALA A 624 -24.56 -29.67 34.58
N VAL A 625 -24.58 -28.99 33.43
CA VAL A 625 -25.54 -29.21 32.34
C VAL A 625 -24.92 -30.04 31.21
N THR A 626 -23.65 -29.77 30.86
CA THR A 626 -22.95 -30.45 29.77
C THR A 626 -21.45 -30.63 30.05
N PRO A 627 -20.88 -31.81 29.78
CA PRO A 627 -19.44 -32.04 29.88
C PRO A 627 -18.64 -31.22 28.85
N PHE A 628 -19.26 -30.76 27.75
CA PHE A 628 -18.57 -30.02 26.68
C PHE A 628 -18.09 -28.62 27.11
N SER A 629 -18.57 -28.08 28.23
CA SER A 629 -18.05 -26.86 28.86
C SER A 629 -16.62 -27.03 29.38
N GLN A 630 -16.10 -28.26 29.53
CA GLN A 630 -14.69 -28.50 29.80
C GLN A 630 -13.78 -27.98 28.67
N ILE A 631 -14.28 -27.83 27.44
CA ILE A 631 -13.51 -27.31 26.29
C ILE A 631 -13.09 -25.84 26.54
N PRO A 632 -14.02 -24.87 26.69
CA PRO A 632 -13.65 -23.51 27.04
C PRO A 632 -12.97 -23.39 28.41
N LEU A 633 -13.35 -24.19 29.41
CA LEU A 633 -12.74 -24.12 30.75
C LEU A 633 -11.26 -24.53 30.73
N SER A 634 -10.91 -25.55 29.95
CA SER A 634 -9.51 -25.97 29.80
C SER A 634 -8.67 -24.91 29.08
N LEU A 635 -9.25 -24.19 28.12
CA LEU A 635 -8.59 -23.03 27.49
C LEU A 635 -8.39 -21.88 28.48
N LEU A 636 -9.37 -21.62 29.35
CA LEU A 636 -9.26 -20.63 30.41
C LEU A 636 -8.12 -20.97 31.38
N TYR A 637 -8.11 -22.19 31.93
CA TYR A 637 -7.05 -22.66 32.82
C TYR A 637 -5.68 -22.64 32.16
N TYR A 638 -5.60 -22.97 30.87
CA TYR A 638 -4.38 -22.82 30.10
C TYR A 638 -3.90 -21.35 30.05
N LYS A 639 -4.81 -20.41 29.75
CA LYS A 639 -4.49 -18.98 29.65
C LYS A 639 -4.09 -18.34 30.99
N THR A 640 -4.54 -18.90 32.09
CA THR A 640 -4.21 -18.44 33.45
C THR A 640 -3.06 -19.22 34.08
N ASP A 641 -2.27 -19.94 33.28
CA ASP A 641 -1.11 -20.76 33.72
C ASP A 641 -1.46 -21.85 34.76
N MET A 642 -2.70 -22.33 34.76
CA MET A 642 -3.21 -23.40 35.63
C MET A 642 -3.37 -24.73 34.88
N ILE A 643 -2.40 -25.09 34.03
CA ILE A 643 -2.45 -26.30 33.18
C ILE A 643 -2.62 -27.57 34.01
N ASP A 644 -2.12 -27.60 35.25
CA ASP A 644 -2.26 -28.73 36.16
C ASP A 644 -3.69 -28.94 36.68
N LYS A 645 -4.55 -27.91 36.63
CA LYS A 645 -5.98 -28.04 36.95
C LYS A 645 -6.80 -28.68 35.83
N ILE A 646 -6.22 -28.87 34.64
CA ILE A 646 -6.91 -29.55 33.53
C ILE A 646 -6.92 -31.05 33.82
N ASP A 647 -8.06 -31.52 34.33
CA ASP A 647 -8.36 -32.94 34.59
C ASP A 647 -9.66 -33.35 33.88
N VAL A 648 -9.52 -34.06 32.77
CA VAL A 648 -10.64 -34.51 31.94
C VAL A 648 -10.69 -36.03 31.97
N LYS A 649 -11.71 -36.55 32.66
CA LYS A 649 -11.89 -38.00 32.90
C LYS A 649 -12.31 -38.78 31.68
N ASP A 650 -13.12 -38.18 30.79
CA ASP A 650 -13.58 -38.86 29.58
C ASP A 650 -12.47 -38.89 28.51
N PRO A 651 -12.04 -40.07 28.02
CA PRO A 651 -10.91 -40.18 27.10
C PRO A 651 -11.12 -39.48 25.75
N LEU A 652 -12.35 -39.45 25.26
CA LEU A 652 -12.72 -38.88 23.96
C LEU A 652 -12.68 -37.35 24.03
N LEU A 653 -13.28 -36.77 25.07
CA LEU A 653 -13.24 -35.34 25.32
C LEU A 653 -11.84 -34.85 25.71
N SER A 654 -11.11 -35.64 26.48
CA SER A 654 -9.70 -35.38 26.86
C SER A 654 -8.82 -35.25 25.62
N THR A 655 -8.92 -36.20 24.69
CA THR A 655 -8.16 -36.17 23.43
C THR A 655 -8.52 -34.94 22.58
N LEU A 656 -9.81 -34.61 22.46
CA LEU A 656 -10.28 -33.42 21.75
C LEU A 656 -9.71 -32.14 22.37
N ILE A 657 -9.84 -31.97 23.69
CA ILE A 657 -9.39 -30.79 24.44
C ILE A 657 -7.88 -30.60 24.30
N TYR A 658 -7.08 -31.64 24.56
CA TYR A 658 -5.62 -31.51 24.47
C TYR A 658 -5.18 -31.23 23.03
N SER A 659 -5.83 -31.82 22.03
CA SER A 659 -5.55 -31.50 20.61
C SER A 659 -5.85 -30.03 20.28
N LEU A 660 -7.00 -29.51 20.72
CA LEU A 660 -7.38 -28.11 20.55
C LEU A 660 -6.41 -27.14 21.24
N LEU A 661 -5.97 -27.47 22.46
CA LEU A 661 -4.97 -26.67 23.18
C LEU A 661 -3.61 -26.70 22.48
N ILE A 662 -3.17 -27.86 21.99
CA ILE A 662 -1.93 -27.98 21.21
C ILE A 662 -1.99 -27.10 19.95
N ASP A 663 -3.09 -27.11 19.19
CA ASP A 663 -3.27 -26.25 18.01
C ASP A 663 -3.28 -24.75 18.38
N TYR A 664 -3.91 -24.40 19.51
CA TYR A 664 -3.93 -23.03 20.04
C TYR A 664 -2.52 -22.53 20.43
N ASN A 665 -1.69 -23.38 21.04
CA ASN A 665 -0.33 -23.03 21.48
C ASN A 665 0.58 -22.69 20.30
N VAL A 666 0.52 -23.47 19.21
CA VAL A 666 1.35 -23.24 18.02
C VAL A 666 1.08 -21.85 17.44
N ARG A 667 -0.18 -21.42 17.44
CA ARG A 667 -0.58 -20.09 16.96
C ARG A 667 -0.02 -18.95 17.84
N ASN A 668 0.19 -19.20 19.13
CA ASN A 668 0.66 -18.21 20.11
C ASN A 668 2.14 -18.31 20.50
N LYS A 669 2.90 -19.24 19.90
CA LYS A 669 4.36 -19.42 20.08
C LYS A 669 4.81 -19.84 21.50
N GLU A 670 3.95 -20.45 22.31
CA GLU A 670 4.26 -20.89 23.68
C GLU A 670 4.81 -22.34 23.72
N LEU A 671 5.97 -22.57 23.11
CA LEU A 671 6.48 -23.92 22.81
C LEU A 671 6.72 -24.82 24.04
N ASN A 672 7.07 -24.24 25.19
CA ASN A 672 7.32 -25.01 26.42
C ASN A 672 6.05 -25.72 26.93
N LYS A 673 4.87 -25.12 26.72
CA LYS A 673 3.58 -25.70 27.14
C LYS A 673 3.10 -26.80 26.20
N VAL A 674 3.52 -26.78 24.93
CA VAL A 674 3.19 -27.81 23.91
C VAL A 674 3.65 -29.19 24.36
N VAL A 675 4.86 -29.32 24.90
CA VAL A 675 5.42 -30.60 25.35
C VAL A 675 4.57 -31.20 26.48
N THR A 676 4.23 -30.40 27.49
CA THR A 676 3.39 -30.84 28.61
C THR A 676 1.99 -31.26 28.14
N LEU A 677 1.37 -30.49 27.23
CA LEU A 677 0.07 -30.81 26.67
C LEU A 677 0.11 -32.07 25.79
N TYR A 678 1.18 -32.26 25.02
CA TYR A 678 1.38 -33.45 24.20
C TYR A 678 1.60 -34.71 25.05
N ASP A 679 2.33 -34.61 26.16
CA ASP A 679 2.45 -35.73 27.10
C ASP A 679 1.10 -36.10 27.73
N LYS A 680 0.29 -35.10 28.11
CA LYS A 680 -1.09 -35.33 28.57
C LYS A 680 -1.96 -35.93 27.46
N PHE A 681 -1.85 -35.45 26.22
CA PHE A 681 -2.53 -36.01 25.05
C PHE A 681 -2.16 -37.48 24.85
N ARG A 682 -0.87 -37.82 24.82
CA ARG A 682 -0.37 -39.18 24.61
C ARG A 682 -0.82 -40.16 25.69
N LYS A 683 -0.85 -39.73 26.96
CA LYS A 683 -1.32 -40.56 28.08
C LYS A 683 -2.82 -40.84 28.02
N ASN A 684 -3.61 -39.87 27.54
CA ASN A 684 -5.06 -39.98 27.45
C ASN A 684 -5.54 -40.57 26.11
N TYR A 685 -4.69 -40.55 25.07
CA TYR A 685 -4.95 -41.17 23.79
C TYR A 685 -5.07 -42.69 23.95
N THR A 686 -6.30 -43.15 24.13
CA THR A 686 -6.67 -44.56 24.14
C THR A 686 -7.83 -44.75 23.17
N LYS A 687 -7.83 -45.87 22.42
CA LYS A 687 -8.92 -46.17 21.48
C LYS A 687 -10.26 -46.11 22.21
N PRO A 688 -11.34 -45.54 21.63
CA PRO A 688 -12.55 -45.05 22.32
C PRO A 688 -13.47 -46.14 22.90
N LYS A 689 -12.93 -47.13 23.62
CA LYS A 689 -13.70 -48.25 24.19
C LYS A 689 -14.39 -47.93 25.52
N ASN A 690 -14.08 -46.79 26.16
CA ASN A 690 -14.50 -46.46 27.54
C ASN A 690 -15.16 -45.07 27.71
N THR A 691 -15.76 -44.47 26.67
CA THR A 691 -16.43 -43.16 26.79
C THR A 691 -17.85 -43.27 27.34
N GLN A 692 -18.26 -42.30 28.14
CA GLN A 692 -19.65 -42.16 28.64
C GLN A 692 -20.45 -41.08 27.89
N LEU A 693 -19.87 -40.46 26.86
CA LEU A 693 -20.49 -39.39 26.10
C LEU A 693 -21.48 -39.91 25.06
N ASP A 694 -22.52 -39.12 24.80
CA ASP A 694 -23.40 -39.33 23.65
C ASP A 694 -22.62 -39.05 22.35
N LEU A 695 -22.48 -40.07 21.51
CA LEU A 695 -21.70 -39.99 20.27
C LEU A 695 -22.35 -39.08 19.21
N LYS A 696 -23.67 -38.94 19.21
CA LYS A 696 -24.39 -38.05 18.29
C LYS A 696 -24.14 -36.59 18.69
N GLU A 697 -24.22 -36.32 19.98
CA GLU A 697 -23.93 -35.00 20.56
C GLU A 697 -22.46 -34.61 20.37
N PHE A 698 -21.53 -35.55 20.57
CA PHE A 698 -20.11 -35.34 20.30
C PHE A 698 -19.86 -34.98 18.84
N LYS A 699 -20.48 -35.70 17.89
CA LYS A 699 -20.39 -35.39 16.45
C LYS A 699 -20.92 -34.00 16.13
N GLU A 700 -22.04 -33.59 16.74
CA GLU A 700 -22.60 -32.24 16.58
C GLU A 700 -21.62 -31.17 17.08
N VAL A 701 -21.09 -31.30 18.30
CA VAL A 701 -20.10 -30.36 18.87
C VAL A 701 -18.84 -30.27 18.00
N VAL A 702 -18.31 -31.42 17.56
CA VAL A 702 -17.15 -31.45 16.67
C VAL A 702 -17.44 -30.76 15.34
N SER A 703 -18.64 -30.88 14.78
CA SER A 703 -18.99 -30.23 13.50
C SER A 703 -18.93 -28.70 13.57
N TYR A 704 -19.26 -28.10 14.72
CA TYR A 704 -19.12 -26.66 14.94
C TYR A 704 -17.67 -26.23 15.19
N LEU A 705 -16.86 -27.08 15.83
CA LEU A 705 -15.43 -26.82 16.08
C LEU A 705 -14.56 -27.03 14.81
N PHE A 706 -14.96 -27.97 13.94
CA PHE A 706 -14.22 -28.41 12.76
C PHE A 706 -15.12 -28.43 11.51
N SER A 707 -15.65 -27.28 11.12
CA SER A 707 -16.60 -27.14 9.99
C SER A 707 -16.12 -27.67 8.62
N HIS A 708 -14.84 -27.99 8.48
CA HIS A 708 -14.20 -28.46 7.24
C HIS A 708 -13.92 -29.97 7.24
N TYR A 709 -14.20 -30.68 8.35
CA TYR A 709 -13.86 -32.09 8.51
C TYR A 709 -15.10 -32.90 8.86
N GLN A 710 -15.47 -33.82 7.96
CA GLN A 710 -16.54 -34.79 8.18
C GLN A 710 -15.91 -36.17 8.38
N PHE A 711 -16.44 -36.91 9.36
CA PHE A 711 -15.99 -38.26 9.66
C PHE A 711 -17.20 -39.17 9.94
N ASP A 712 -17.14 -40.38 9.38
CA ASP A 712 -18.16 -41.39 9.60
C ASP A 712 -17.94 -42.13 10.92
N LYS A 713 -16.68 -42.45 11.21
CA LYS A 713 -16.23 -43.17 12.41
C LYS A 713 -15.39 -42.28 13.31
N ILE A 714 -15.64 -42.37 14.62
CA ILE A 714 -14.95 -41.57 15.63
C ILE A 714 -13.46 -41.91 15.69
N GLU A 715 -13.10 -43.18 15.49
CA GLU A 715 -11.72 -43.64 15.46
C GLU A 715 -10.91 -42.92 14.39
N ASP A 716 -11.49 -42.67 13.21
CA ASP A 716 -10.83 -41.96 12.12
C ASP A 716 -10.56 -40.49 12.50
N PHE A 717 -11.49 -39.86 13.22
CA PHE A 717 -11.30 -38.50 13.75
C PHE A 717 -10.22 -38.46 14.85
N MET A 718 -10.18 -39.45 15.72
CA MET A 718 -9.16 -39.52 16.78
C MET A 718 -7.75 -39.77 16.22
N ASP A 719 -7.64 -40.65 15.21
CA ASP A 719 -6.38 -40.84 14.47
C ASP A 719 -5.96 -39.57 13.73
N TYR A 720 -6.93 -38.79 13.21
CA TYR A 720 -6.68 -37.48 12.61
C TYR A 720 -6.10 -36.49 13.63
N LEU A 721 -6.74 -36.32 14.80
CA LEU A 721 -6.26 -35.44 15.86
C LEU A 721 -4.87 -35.84 16.34
N LYS A 722 -4.61 -37.16 16.48
CA LYS A 722 -3.29 -37.69 16.84
C LYS A 722 -2.24 -37.34 15.79
N ARG A 723 -2.48 -37.62 14.52
CA ARG A 723 -1.49 -37.34 13.46
C ARG A 723 -1.19 -35.84 13.35
N ARG A 724 -2.18 -34.97 13.59
CA ARG A 724 -1.96 -33.52 13.69
C ARG A 724 -1.10 -33.15 14.90
N ALA A 725 -1.39 -33.69 16.08
CA ALA A 725 -0.61 -33.46 17.29
C ALA A 725 0.84 -33.96 17.16
N ASP A 726 1.04 -35.14 16.56
CA ASP A 726 2.35 -35.72 16.25
C ASP A 726 3.15 -34.78 15.31
N ALA A 727 2.51 -34.25 14.26
CA ALA A 727 3.16 -33.30 13.36
C ALA A 727 3.55 -31.99 14.08
N ILE A 728 2.69 -31.48 14.95
CA ILE A 728 2.95 -30.27 15.75
C ILE A 728 4.15 -30.47 16.68
N ILE A 729 4.27 -31.61 17.36
CA ILE A 729 5.44 -31.88 18.20
C ILE A 729 6.70 -32.10 17.34
N GLY A 730 6.57 -32.69 16.15
CA GLY A 730 7.65 -32.79 15.17
C GLY A 730 8.19 -31.43 14.73
N TYR A 731 7.29 -30.48 14.45
CA TYR A 731 7.68 -29.09 14.18
C TYR A 731 8.29 -28.43 15.41
N THR A 732 7.77 -28.69 16.61
CA THR A 732 8.29 -28.14 17.87
C THR A 732 9.70 -28.62 18.16
N LEU A 733 10.03 -29.88 17.88
CA LEU A 733 11.40 -30.41 18.00
C LEU A 733 12.40 -29.67 17.11
N LEU A 734 11.98 -29.28 15.89
CA LEU A 734 12.82 -28.44 15.01
C LEU A 734 12.97 -27.02 15.56
N LEU A 735 12.00 -26.53 16.34
CA LEU A 735 12.03 -25.20 16.96
C LEU A 735 12.97 -25.12 18.17
N THR A 736 13.02 -26.18 18.97
CA THR A 736 13.68 -26.21 20.30
C THR A 736 14.95 -27.05 20.34
N HIS A 737 15.56 -27.31 19.18
CA HIS A 737 16.75 -28.17 19.09
C HIS A 737 17.88 -27.67 20.00
N PRO A 738 18.38 -28.51 20.92
CA PRO A 738 19.52 -28.19 21.76
C PRO A 738 20.83 -28.13 20.96
N ASN A 739 21.73 -27.19 21.29
CA ASN A 739 23.01 -27.02 20.60
C ASN A 739 23.97 -28.22 20.76
N ASP A 740 23.73 -29.07 21.75
CA ASP A 740 24.50 -30.26 22.11
C ASP A 740 23.95 -31.57 21.51
N GLU A 741 22.78 -31.53 20.87
CA GLU A 741 22.19 -32.69 20.21
C GLU A 741 22.56 -32.80 18.72
N SER A 742 22.44 -34.01 18.18
CA SER A 742 22.67 -34.23 16.74
C SER A 742 21.55 -33.62 15.91
N VAL A 743 21.87 -32.57 15.16
CA VAL A 743 20.99 -31.94 14.14
C VAL A 743 20.34 -32.99 13.23
N LYS A 744 21.12 -33.98 12.78
CA LYS A 744 20.63 -35.08 11.93
C LYS A 744 19.57 -35.91 12.64
N GLY A 745 19.81 -36.30 13.89
CA GLY A 745 18.86 -37.08 14.69
C GLY A 745 17.55 -36.33 14.93
N THR A 746 17.62 -35.02 15.18
CA THR A 746 16.43 -34.17 15.35
C THR A 746 15.61 -34.07 14.06
N ILE A 747 16.25 -33.90 12.90
CA ILE A 747 15.57 -33.86 11.60
C ILE A 747 14.86 -35.18 11.29
N GLU A 748 15.52 -36.31 11.53
CA GLU A 748 14.94 -37.65 11.29
C GLU A 748 13.75 -37.93 12.20
N LEU A 749 13.83 -37.53 13.47
CA LEU A 749 12.73 -37.68 14.42
C LEU A 749 11.54 -36.78 14.05
N ALA A 750 11.80 -35.52 13.67
CA ALA A 750 10.77 -34.59 13.25
C ALA A 750 10.03 -35.08 11.99
N GLU A 751 10.76 -35.52 10.97
CA GLU A 751 10.15 -36.06 9.75
C GLU A 751 9.28 -37.29 10.05
N LYS A 752 9.76 -38.21 10.89
CA LYS A 752 8.98 -39.39 11.30
C LYS A 752 7.65 -39.04 11.95
N LEU A 753 7.60 -37.94 12.70
CA LEU A 753 6.39 -37.45 13.37
C LEU A 753 5.45 -36.70 12.41
N ILE A 754 6.00 -35.99 11.41
CA ILE A 754 5.22 -35.17 10.46
C ILE A 754 4.71 -36.00 9.26
N LEU A 755 5.46 -37.01 8.81
CA LEU A 755 5.14 -37.79 7.60
C LEU A 755 3.70 -38.39 7.60
N PRO A 756 3.20 -38.98 8.70
CA PRO A 756 1.82 -39.50 8.76
C PRO A 756 0.73 -38.44 8.55
N TRP A 757 1.02 -37.17 8.86
CA TRP A 757 0.14 -36.04 8.57
C TRP A 757 0.14 -35.68 7.09
N GLY A 758 1.31 -35.73 6.45
CA GLY A 758 1.44 -35.56 5.00
C GLY A 758 0.59 -36.54 4.19
N GLU A 759 0.50 -37.80 4.64
CA GLU A 759 -0.38 -38.80 4.01
C GLU A 759 -1.86 -38.42 4.07
N ILE A 760 -2.32 -37.85 5.20
CA ILE A 760 -3.70 -37.35 5.33
C ILE A 760 -3.93 -36.19 4.37
N ILE A 761 -3.01 -35.22 4.34
CA ILE A 761 -3.10 -34.07 3.46
C ILE A 761 -3.21 -34.53 1.99
N LEU A 762 -2.37 -35.46 1.56
CA LEU A 762 -2.41 -36.00 0.20
C LEU A 762 -3.75 -36.71 -0.11
N LYS A 763 -4.33 -37.42 0.85
CA LYS A 763 -5.68 -38.01 0.70
C LYS A 763 -6.76 -36.92 0.55
N ARG A 764 -6.69 -35.84 1.35
CA ARG A 764 -7.63 -34.70 1.29
C ARG A 764 -7.50 -33.92 -0.02
N ILE A 765 -6.28 -33.78 -0.54
CA ILE A 765 -6.02 -33.18 -1.85
C ILE A 765 -6.68 -34.01 -2.94
N LYS A 766 -6.52 -35.34 -2.91
CA LYS A 766 -7.16 -36.26 -3.87
C LYS A 766 -8.69 -36.20 -3.81
N SER A 767 -9.27 -36.06 -2.61
CA SER A 767 -10.72 -35.90 -2.43
C SER A 767 -11.23 -34.46 -2.58
N SER A 768 -10.36 -33.49 -2.91
CA SER A 768 -10.71 -32.07 -3.03
C SER A 768 -11.31 -31.43 -1.76
N THR A 769 -10.91 -31.92 -0.58
CA THR A 769 -11.31 -31.42 0.75
C THR A 769 -10.17 -30.75 1.52
N ALA A 770 -9.04 -30.51 0.85
CA ALA A 770 -7.88 -29.82 1.40
C ALA A 770 -8.15 -28.30 1.55
N THR A 771 -7.61 -27.73 2.61
CA THR A 771 -7.60 -26.29 2.93
C THR A 771 -6.28 -25.67 2.51
N ASP A 772 -6.22 -24.34 2.41
CA ASP A 772 -4.98 -23.62 2.08
C ASP A 772 -3.84 -23.91 3.08
N GLU A 773 -4.17 -24.15 4.37
CA GLU A 773 -3.21 -24.61 5.40
C GLU A 773 -2.60 -25.98 5.06
N ASP A 774 -3.40 -26.92 4.56
CA ASP A 774 -2.92 -28.26 4.19
C ASP A 774 -1.87 -28.18 3.07
N TYR A 775 -2.08 -27.31 2.08
CA TYR A 775 -1.12 -27.11 0.99
C TYR A 775 0.21 -26.52 1.48
N MET A 776 0.16 -25.61 2.46
CA MET A 776 1.36 -25.02 3.06
C MET A 776 2.11 -26.02 3.95
N ASP A 777 1.41 -26.85 4.72
CA ASP A 777 2.03 -27.91 5.52
C ASP A 777 2.69 -28.98 4.64
N LEU A 778 2.11 -29.29 3.49
CA LEU A 778 2.73 -30.19 2.52
C LEU A 778 4.02 -29.61 1.93
N LEU A 779 4.07 -28.30 1.66
CA LEU A 779 5.30 -27.62 1.24
C LEU A 779 6.39 -27.69 2.32
N LYS A 780 6.04 -27.48 3.60
CA LYS A 780 6.97 -27.62 4.73
C LYS A 780 7.54 -29.03 4.84
N LEU A 781 6.69 -30.06 4.67
CA LEU A 781 7.13 -31.45 4.68
C LEU A 781 8.14 -31.73 3.55
N TYR A 782 7.89 -31.26 2.32
CA TYR A 782 8.86 -31.42 1.24
C TYR A 782 10.18 -30.70 1.51
N GLN A 783 10.14 -29.51 2.11
CA GLN A 783 11.37 -28.79 2.50
C GLN A 783 12.15 -29.53 3.60
N LEU A 784 11.47 -30.15 4.56
CA LEU A 784 12.09 -30.99 5.58
C LEU A 784 12.72 -32.24 4.97
N GLN A 785 12.07 -32.86 3.99
CA GLN A 785 12.63 -33.99 3.24
C GLN A 785 13.89 -33.57 2.48
N ILE A 786 13.87 -32.43 1.78
CA ILE A 786 15.06 -31.88 1.10
C ILE A 786 16.20 -31.67 2.10
N LEU A 787 15.92 -31.06 3.25
CA LEU A 787 16.92 -30.83 4.30
C LEU A 787 17.53 -32.14 4.79
N LYS A 788 16.70 -33.12 5.17
CA LYS A 788 17.14 -34.43 5.63
C LYS A 788 18.06 -35.07 4.59
N SER A 789 17.63 -35.11 3.34
CA SER A 789 18.37 -35.72 2.26
C SER A 789 19.72 -35.02 2.02
N LEU A 790 19.78 -33.69 2.11
CA LEU A 790 21.04 -32.94 2.03
C LEU A 790 21.96 -33.19 3.23
N ALA A 791 21.40 -33.29 4.44
CA ALA A 791 22.14 -33.65 5.66
C ALA A 791 22.69 -35.09 5.58
N ASN A 792 21.93 -36.01 4.97
CA ASN A 792 22.27 -37.43 4.82
C ASN A 792 23.07 -37.79 3.57
N ASN A 793 23.40 -36.82 2.72
CA ASN A 793 24.11 -37.05 1.45
C ASN A 793 23.32 -37.86 0.41
N GLU A 794 21.98 -37.82 0.47
CA GLU A 794 21.06 -38.59 -0.35
C GLU A 794 20.54 -37.75 -1.53
N LYS A 795 21.38 -37.62 -2.58
CA LYS A 795 21.06 -36.76 -3.75
C LYS A 795 19.74 -37.08 -4.42
N TYR A 796 19.43 -38.37 -4.51
CA TYR A 796 18.23 -38.89 -5.17
C TYR A 796 16.96 -38.49 -4.42
N GLU A 797 16.94 -38.66 -3.10
CA GLU A 797 15.80 -38.31 -2.24
C GLU A 797 15.54 -36.80 -2.22
N ALA A 798 16.59 -35.99 -2.21
CA ALA A 798 16.46 -34.54 -2.31
C ALA A 798 15.81 -34.11 -3.65
N ARG A 799 16.15 -34.82 -4.74
CA ARG A 799 15.54 -34.61 -6.07
C ARG A 799 14.07 -35.04 -6.10
N LEU A 800 13.73 -36.17 -5.47
CA LEU A 800 12.34 -36.65 -5.37
C LEU A 800 11.46 -35.66 -4.59
N ALA A 801 11.95 -35.10 -3.49
CA ALA A 801 11.20 -34.09 -2.75
C ALA A 801 10.98 -32.80 -3.56
N LEU A 802 11.98 -32.34 -4.32
CA LEU A 802 11.82 -31.25 -5.28
C LEU A 802 10.79 -31.58 -6.38
N GLN A 803 10.76 -32.82 -6.87
CA GLN A 803 9.75 -33.27 -7.83
C GLN A 803 8.34 -33.24 -7.23
N GLY A 804 8.19 -33.69 -5.97
CA GLY A 804 6.93 -33.57 -5.22
C GLY A 804 6.40 -32.14 -5.16
N ILE A 805 7.28 -31.15 -4.94
CA ILE A 805 6.89 -29.72 -5.02
C ILE A 805 6.39 -29.37 -6.43
N THR A 806 7.04 -29.85 -7.49
CA THR A 806 6.60 -29.54 -8.87
C THR A 806 5.23 -30.12 -9.22
N GLU A 807 4.87 -31.26 -8.64
CA GLU A 807 3.58 -31.94 -8.85
C GLU A 807 2.40 -31.16 -8.27
N LEU A 808 2.65 -30.27 -7.28
CA LEU A 808 1.64 -29.34 -6.76
C LEU A 808 1.08 -28.41 -7.84
N SER A 809 1.77 -28.25 -8.98
CA SER A 809 1.26 -27.47 -10.12
C SER A 809 -0.08 -27.97 -10.66
N SER A 810 -0.37 -29.26 -10.53
CA SER A 810 -1.64 -29.87 -10.93
C SER A 810 -2.84 -29.40 -10.10
N ILE A 811 -2.60 -28.87 -8.90
CA ILE A 811 -3.62 -28.55 -7.89
C ILE A 811 -3.54 -27.11 -7.36
N VAL A 812 -2.54 -26.32 -7.78
CA VAL A 812 -2.32 -24.94 -7.32
C VAL A 812 -3.51 -24.00 -7.61
N HIS A 813 -4.30 -24.31 -8.63
CA HIS A 813 -5.48 -23.53 -9.00
C HIS A 813 -6.63 -23.67 -7.99
N LYS A 814 -6.58 -24.69 -7.12
CA LYS A 814 -7.58 -24.97 -6.07
C LYS A 814 -7.37 -24.16 -4.79
N ILE A 815 -6.20 -23.52 -4.63
CA ILE A 815 -5.86 -22.67 -3.48
C ILE A 815 -6.62 -21.35 -3.59
N ARG A 816 -7.30 -20.96 -2.51
CA ARG A 816 -8.14 -19.75 -2.46
C ARG A 816 -7.36 -18.53 -2.01
N ASP A 817 -6.51 -18.67 -1.00
CA ASP A 817 -5.63 -17.62 -0.51
C ASP A 817 -4.58 -17.24 -1.56
N ASP A 818 -4.63 -15.99 -2.02
CA ASP A 818 -3.75 -15.48 -3.07
C ASP A 818 -2.27 -15.55 -2.68
N LYS A 819 -1.94 -15.35 -1.40
CA LYS A 819 -0.56 -15.37 -0.90
C LYS A 819 -0.01 -16.79 -0.84
N ALA A 820 -0.77 -17.75 -0.33
CA ALA A 820 -0.42 -19.17 -0.33
C ALA A 820 -0.28 -19.71 -1.76
N LYS A 821 -1.17 -19.28 -2.65
CA LYS A 821 -1.13 -19.62 -4.08
C LYS A 821 0.11 -19.07 -4.77
N SER A 822 0.42 -17.79 -4.55
CA SER A 822 1.66 -17.14 -5.03
C SER A 822 2.89 -17.85 -4.49
N SER A 823 2.84 -18.22 -3.21
CA SER A 823 3.92 -18.89 -2.53
C SER A 823 4.24 -20.26 -3.15
N ILE A 824 3.24 -21.12 -3.28
CA ILE A 824 3.41 -22.45 -3.86
C ILE A 824 3.78 -22.36 -5.34
N ALA A 825 3.21 -21.41 -6.10
CA ALA A 825 3.59 -21.18 -7.50
C ALA A 825 5.07 -20.79 -7.66
N THR A 826 5.58 -19.97 -6.75
CA THR A 826 7.00 -19.59 -6.71
C THR A 826 7.87 -20.80 -6.36
N ALA A 827 7.49 -21.60 -5.35
CA ALA A 827 8.21 -22.81 -4.97
C ALA A 827 8.27 -23.83 -6.13
N ILE A 828 7.14 -24.06 -6.83
CA ILE A 828 7.07 -24.88 -8.05
C ILE A 828 8.06 -24.37 -9.11
N THR A 829 8.10 -23.06 -9.32
CA THR A 829 8.95 -22.45 -10.36
C THR A 829 10.41 -22.64 -10.03
N LEU A 830 10.80 -22.42 -8.77
CA LEU A 830 12.17 -22.61 -8.28
C LEU A 830 12.58 -24.09 -8.34
N SER A 831 11.75 -25.01 -7.86
CA SER A 831 11.97 -26.46 -7.96
C SER A 831 12.17 -26.92 -9.41
N LYS A 832 11.36 -26.41 -10.34
CA LYS A 832 11.53 -26.66 -11.78
C LYS A 832 12.83 -26.07 -12.31
N MET A 833 13.20 -24.86 -11.90
CA MET A 833 14.46 -24.23 -12.32
C MET A 833 15.67 -25.05 -11.88
N ILE A 834 15.67 -25.55 -10.64
CA ILE A 834 16.75 -26.38 -10.08
C ILE A 834 16.84 -27.73 -10.81
N ILE A 835 15.70 -28.44 -10.97
CA ILE A 835 15.67 -29.76 -11.60
C ILE A 835 15.99 -29.68 -13.09
N ASP A 836 15.37 -28.74 -13.81
CA ASP A 836 15.49 -28.62 -15.27
C ASP A 836 16.76 -27.87 -15.71
N ASN A 837 17.45 -27.21 -14.77
CA ASN A 837 18.55 -26.26 -15.01
C ASN A 837 18.22 -25.20 -16.08
N LYS A 838 16.95 -24.76 -16.14
CA LYS A 838 16.44 -23.78 -17.12
C LYS A 838 15.83 -22.59 -16.41
N VAL A 839 16.26 -21.39 -16.81
CA VAL A 839 15.72 -20.13 -16.27
C VAL A 839 14.29 -19.94 -16.76
N LYS A 840 13.33 -19.86 -15.82
CA LYS A 840 11.93 -19.50 -16.08
C LYS A 840 11.64 -18.14 -15.43
N ILE A 841 10.83 -17.32 -16.08
CA ILE A 841 10.40 -16.01 -15.56
C ILE A 841 9.29 -16.23 -14.53
N LEU A 842 9.40 -15.64 -13.34
CA LEU A 842 8.27 -15.58 -12.40
C LEU A 842 7.15 -14.74 -13.00
N THR A 843 5.97 -15.34 -13.12
CA THR A 843 4.80 -14.71 -13.76
C THR A 843 4.00 -13.83 -12.80
N LYS A 844 4.18 -14.00 -11.48
CA LYS A 844 3.57 -13.18 -10.42
C LYS A 844 4.55 -13.10 -9.25
N VAL A 845 4.76 -11.90 -8.72
CA VAL A 845 5.65 -11.61 -7.58
C VAL A 845 4.86 -10.68 -6.68
N GLU A 846 4.68 -11.05 -5.42
CA GLU A 846 3.83 -10.30 -4.49
C GLU A 846 4.63 -9.62 -3.38
N THR A 847 5.83 -10.12 -3.06
CA THR A 847 6.68 -9.56 -2.00
C THR A 847 8.13 -9.33 -2.46
N ILE A 848 8.84 -8.42 -1.78
CA ILE A 848 10.30 -8.22 -1.94
C ILE A 848 11.04 -9.53 -1.65
N SER A 849 10.56 -10.31 -0.68
CA SER A 849 11.09 -11.63 -0.35
C SER A 849 11.03 -12.59 -1.55
N ASP A 850 9.95 -12.61 -2.33
CA ASP A 850 9.83 -13.47 -3.52
C ASP A 850 10.88 -13.13 -4.60
N LEU A 851 11.13 -11.83 -4.84
CA LEU A 851 12.17 -11.38 -5.77
C LEU A 851 13.55 -11.80 -5.30
N LEU A 852 13.81 -11.59 -4.01
CA LEU A 852 15.11 -11.88 -3.42
C LEU A 852 15.41 -13.39 -3.45
N VAL A 853 14.40 -14.22 -3.15
CA VAL A 853 14.45 -15.69 -3.26
C VAL A 853 14.77 -16.13 -4.69
N PHE A 854 14.12 -15.52 -5.67
CA PHE A 854 14.34 -15.80 -7.09
C PHE A 854 15.74 -15.42 -7.58
N TYR A 855 16.19 -14.20 -7.29
CA TYR A 855 17.51 -13.73 -7.71
C TYR A 855 18.63 -14.48 -7.00
N SER A 856 18.44 -14.85 -5.72
CA SER A 856 19.39 -15.71 -4.99
C SER A 856 19.50 -17.10 -5.62
N THR A 857 18.39 -17.71 -6.01
CA THR A 857 18.38 -18.98 -6.76
C THR A 857 19.13 -18.84 -8.09
N LEU A 858 18.86 -17.78 -8.86
CA LEU A 858 19.55 -17.52 -10.12
C LEU A 858 21.06 -17.38 -9.94
N PHE A 859 21.50 -16.65 -8.92
CA PHE A 859 22.91 -16.50 -8.60
C PHE A 859 23.55 -17.85 -8.27
N LEU A 860 22.91 -18.66 -7.41
CA LEU A 860 23.38 -19.99 -7.04
C LEU A 860 23.47 -20.94 -8.24
N MET A 861 22.55 -20.83 -9.19
CA MET A 861 22.59 -21.55 -10.46
C MET A 861 23.70 -21.06 -11.42
N GLY A 862 24.44 -20.01 -11.06
CA GLY A 862 25.60 -19.49 -11.81
C GLY A 862 25.36 -18.14 -12.51
N ASN A 863 24.18 -17.53 -12.37
CA ASN A 863 23.89 -16.21 -12.95
C ASN A 863 24.43 -15.08 -12.06
N LYS A 864 25.74 -14.81 -12.17
CA LYS A 864 26.44 -13.80 -11.35
C LYS A 864 25.85 -12.38 -11.48
N ASN A 865 25.12 -12.09 -12.57
CA ASN A 865 24.45 -10.79 -12.77
C ASN A 865 23.26 -10.55 -11.84
N ALA A 866 22.81 -11.56 -11.08
CA ALA A 866 21.77 -11.41 -10.08
C ALA A 866 22.29 -10.75 -8.78
N LEU A 867 23.60 -10.78 -8.51
CA LEU A 867 24.18 -10.27 -7.25
C LEU A 867 23.85 -8.79 -6.95
N PRO A 868 24.00 -7.85 -7.89
CA PRO A 868 23.66 -6.45 -7.63
C PRO A 868 22.17 -6.23 -7.32
N LEU A 869 21.30 -7.08 -7.86
CA LEU A 869 19.86 -7.04 -7.59
C LEU A 869 19.53 -7.63 -6.22
N ILE A 870 20.22 -8.69 -5.82
CA ILE A 870 20.16 -9.25 -4.46
C ILE A 870 20.56 -8.16 -3.45
N GLU A 871 21.71 -7.52 -3.65
CA GLU A 871 22.20 -6.45 -2.77
C GLU A 871 21.21 -5.30 -2.67
N LEU A 872 20.70 -4.82 -3.80
CA LEU A 872 19.72 -3.73 -3.84
C LEU A 872 18.40 -4.08 -3.15
N LEU A 873 17.90 -5.31 -3.31
CA LEU A 873 16.69 -5.78 -2.63
C LEU A 873 16.91 -5.94 -1.12
N VAL A 874 18.10 -6.35 -0.69
CA VAL A 874 18.46 -6.44 0.75
C VAL A 874 18.44 -5.06 1.42
N TYR A 875 18.88 -4.01 0.74
CA TYR A 875 18.82 -2.63 1.26
C TYR A 875 17.40 -2.08 1.43
N GLN A 876 16.40 -2.70 0.79
CA GLN A 876 15.00 -2.27 0.85
C GLN A 876 14.20 -2.92 1.99
N ILE A 877 14.86 -3.78 2.77
CA ILE A 877 14.23 -4.49 3.88
C ILE A 877 14.21 -3.61 5.11
N ASP A 878 13.07 -3.57 5.79
CA ASP A 878 12.94 -2.86 7.06
C ASP A 878 13.92 -3.43 8.09
N LYS A 879 14.83 -2.59 8.59
CA LYS A 879 15.82 -2.96 9.61
C LYS A 879 15.18 -3.34 10.95
N ASN A 880 13.91 -2.98 11.17
CA ASN A 880 13.14 -3.40 12.33
C ASN A 880 12.55 -4.82 12.18
N ASP A 881 12.46 -5.36 10.94
CA ASP A 881 12.22 -6.79 10.71
C ASP A 881 13.55 -7.56 10.84
N LEU A 882 14.03 -7.65 12.09
CA LEU A 882 15.24 -8.38 12.51
C LEU A 882 15.31 -9.80 11.94
N ILE A 883 14.16 -10.40 11.63
CA ILE A 883 14.05 -11.75 11.07
C ILE A 883 14.47 -11.74 9.59
N GLN A 884 13.95 -10.83 8.77
CA GLN A 884 14.40 -10.70 7.38
C GLN A 884 15.85 -10.24 7.29
N TYR A 885 16.26 -9.26 8.10
CA TYR A 885 17.63 -8.74 8.07
C TYR A 885 18.70 -9.81 8.38
N ASN A 886 18.51 -10.61 9.44
CA ASN A 886 19.46 -11.67 9.82
C ASN A 886 19.54 -12.79 8.77
N LEU A 887 18.39 -13.23 8.25
CA LEU A 887 18.29 -14.21 7.18
C LEU A 887 19.13 -13.84 5.96
N PHE A 888 19.01 -12.60 5.50
CA PHE A 888 19.69 -12.17 4.28
C PHE A 888 21.16 -11.86 4.50
N THR A 889 21.54 -11.52 5.74
CA THR A 889 22.96 -11.45 6.12
C THR A 889 23.60 -12.84 6.03
N ASP A 890 22.94 -13.87 6.57
CA ASP A 890 23.41 -15.27 6.51
C ASP A 890 23.45 -15.80 5.06
N LEU A 891 22.42 -15.51 4.26
CA LEU A 891 22.35 -15.83 2.83
C LEU A 891 23.43 -15.09 2.02
N TYR A 892 23.72 -13.83 2.34
CA TYR A 892 24.74 -13.04 1.67
C TYR A 892 26.16 -13.52 1.99
N SER A 893 26.43 -13.94 3.23
CA SER A 893 27.69 -14.57 3.61
C SER A 893 27.92 -15.89 2.85
N LEU A 894 26.87 -16.69 2.70
CA LEU A 894 26.86 -17.90 1.87
C LEU A 894 27.18 -17.65 0.40
N LEU A 895 26.60 -16.58 -0.18
CA LEU A 895 26.77 -16.23 -1.59
C LEU A 895 28.17 -15.68 -1.90
N LYS A 896 28.96 -15.28 -0.89
CA LYS A 896 30.35 -14.82 -1.02
C LYS A 896 31.39 -15.95 -1.08
N GLY A 897 30.99 -17.21 -0.89
CA GLY A 897 31.86 -18.37 -1.08
C GLY A 897 32.88 -18.60 0.03
N GLU A 898 32.57 -18.21 1.27
CA GLU A 898 33.34 -18.63 2.44
C GLU A 898 33.23 -20.15 2.63
N GLU A 899 34.32 -20.85 2.97
CA GLU A 899 34.27 -22.27 3.34
C GLU A 899 33.52 -22.41 4.66
N ILE A 900 32.35 -23.07 4.62
CA ILE A 900 31.50 -23.24 5.79
C ILE A 900 31.51 -24.72 6.21
N ASP A 901 31.81 -24.96 7.49
CA ASP A 901 31.74 -26.29 8.11
C ASP A 901 30.31 -26.87 7.97
N ARG A 902 30.22 -28.15 7.58
CA ARG A 902 28.95 -28.82 7.27
C ARG A 902 28.03 -28.96 8.49
N ASN A 903 28.58 -29.18 9.69
CA ASN A 903 27.80 -29.27 10.93
C ASN A 903 27.35 -27.89 11.39
N TYR A 904 28.22 -26.88 11.27
CA TYR A 904 27.85 -25.49 11.49
C TYR A 904 26.73 -25.07 10.53
N TYR A 905 26.83 -25.44 9.25
CA TYR A 905 25.80 -25.15 8.24
C TYR A 905 24.46 -25.84 8.54
N ASN A 906 24.49 -27.13 8.92
CA ASN A 906 23.30 -27.86 9.35
C ASN A 906 22.65 -27.21 10.59
N SER A 907 23.46 -26.74 11.54
CA SER A 907 23.00 -26.02 12.74
C SER A 907 22.37 -24.65 12.39
N VAL A 908 23.00 -23.88 11.49
CA VAL A 908 22.45 -22.63 10.95
C VAL A 908 21.13 -22.90 10.21
N MET A 909 21.05 -23.95 9.40
CA MET A 909 19.84 -24.35 8.69
C MET A 909 18.72 -24.74 9.64
N LEU A 910 19.02 -25.51 10.68
CA LEU A 910 18.04 -25.87 11.69
C LEU A 910 17.57 -24.63 12.47
N THR A 911 18.48 -23.68 12.75
CA THR A 911 18.17 -22.36 13.34
C THR A 911 17.31 -21.49 12.41
N LEU A 912 17.46 -21.60 11.10
CA LEU A 912 16.61 -20.92 10.14
C LEU A 912 15.23 -21.59 10.08
N ILE A 913 15.18 -22.92 10.02
CA ILE A 913 13.94 -23.70 10.07
C ILE A 913 13.15 -23.39 11.33
N SER A 914 13.82 -23.32 12.49
CA SER A 914 13.19 -22.95 13.76
C SER A 914 12.57 -21.55 13.73
N LYS A 915 13.13 -20.63 12.95
CA LYS A 915 12.57 -19.27 12.82
C LYS A 915 11.36 -19.19 11.86
N TYR A 916 11.20 -20.14 10.93
CA TYR A 916 10.25 -20.02 9.81
C TYR A 916 9.16 -21.08 9.73
N ILE A 917 9.25 -22.19 10.46
CA ILE A 917 8.29 -23.32 10.36
C ILE A 917 6.85 -22.92 10.72
N ASN A 918 6.70 -21.88 11.58
CA ASN A 918 5.43 -21.34 12.03
C ASN A 918 4.95 -20.12 11.23
N ASN A 919 5.71 -19.64 10.23
CA ASN A 919 5.36 -18.45 9.46
C ASN A 919 4.93 -18.83 8.03
N THR A 920 3.62 -18.98 7.82
CA THR A 920 3.01 -19.30 6.53
C THR A 920 3.39 -18.32 5.42
N ASN A 921 3.67 -17.05 5.75
CA ASN A 921 4.05 -16.02 4.77
C ASN A 921 5.52 -16.10 4.33
N LYS A 922 6.39 -16.81 5.05
CA LYS A 922 7.85 -16.80 4.82
C LYS A 922 8.42 -18.20 4.51
N VAL A 923 7.58 -19.23 4.32
CA VAL A 923 7.98 -20.63 4.03
C VAL A 923 8.90 -20.75 2.79
N LEU A 924 8.74 -19.90 1.78
CA LEU A 924 9.59 -19.93 0.56
C LEU A 924 11.05 -19.65 0.80
N VAL A 925 11.34 -18.84 1.80
CA VAL A 925 12.69 -18.41 2.10
C VAL A 925 13.57 -19.62 2.43
N LEU A 926 13.01 -20.61 3.12
CA LEU A 926 13.70 -21.85 3.46
C LEU A 926 14.19 -22.61 2.21
N LEU A 927 13.46 -22.51 1.10
CA LEU A 927 13.83 -23.17 -0.15
C LEU A 927 15.15 -22.61 -0.70
N VAL A 928 15.43 -21.31 -0.55
CA VAL A 928 16.67 -20.69 -1.05
C VAL A 928 17.90 -21.22 -0.34
N THR A 929 17.83 -21.35 0.99
CA THR A 929 18.97 -21.81 1.78
C THR A 929 19.25 -23.30 1.53
N LEU A 930 18.19 -24.10 1.30
CA LEU A 930 18.30 -25.47 0.82
C LEU A 930 18.92 -25.55 -0.59
N ILE A 931 18.58 -24.61 -1.49
CA ILE A 931 19.22 -24.49 -2.81
C ILE A 931 20.68 -24.10 -2.67
N GLY A 932 21.02 -23.19 -1.76
CA GLY A 932 22.40 -22.81 -1.46
C GLY A 932 23.22 -24.02 -1.04
N MET A 933 22.68 -24.82 -0.12
CA MET A 933 23.28 -26.07 0.35
C MET A 933 23.49 -27.09 -0.77
N TRP A 934 22.49 -27.25 -1.65
CA TRP A 934 22.58 -28.12 -2.81
C TRP A 934 23.78 -27.75 -3.70
N HIS A 935 24.01 -26.46 -3.90
CA HIS A 935 25.09 -25.95 -4.73
C HIS A 935 26.46 -26.01 -4.04
N VAL A 936 26.53 -25.63 -2.75
CA VAL A 936 27.77 -25.67 -1.93
C VAL A 936 28.29 -27.10 -1.79
N LEU A 937 27.40 -28.08 -1.56
CA LEU A 937 27.79 -29.47 -1.34
C LEU A 937 27.97 -30.28 -2.64
N GLY A 938 27.95 -29.64 -3.82
CA GLY A 938 28.23 -30.31 -5.09
C GLY A 938 27.19 -31.36 -5.49
N TYR A 939 25.93 -31.18 -5.10
CA TYR A 939 24.84 -32.12 -5.42
C TYR A 939 24.28 -32.01 -6.84
N ARG A 940 24.94 -31.21 -7.68
CA ARG A 940 24.53 -30.86 -9.06
C ARG A 940 24.66 -32.00 -10.09
N GLY A 941 25.38 -33.08 -9.77
CA GLY A 941 25.70 -34.14 -10.73
C GLY A 941 24.65 -35.26 -10.81
N TYR A 942 23.96 -35.31 -11.96
CA TYR A 942 23.83 -36.51 -12.80
C TYR A 942 24.00 -36.10 -14.25
#